data_AF-A0A3D1X5Z5-F1
#
_entry.id   AF-A0A3D1X5Z5-F1
#
_cell.length_a   1.000
_cell.length_b   1.000
_cell.length_c   1.000
_cell.angle_alpha   90.00
_cell.angle_beta   90.00
_cell.angle_gamma   90.00
#
_symmetry.space_group_name_H-M   'P 1'
#
loop_
_entity.id
_entity.type
_entity.pdbx_description
1 polymer ?
#
loop_
_entity_poly.entity_id
_entity_poly.type
_entity_poly.pdbx_seq_one_letter_code
_entity_poly.pdbx_strand_id
1 'polypeptide(L)'
;MLPGTCLGSIFCTVLVDSYVNLCYDSSRFDRQWAVSPDSGKGENTMKQITRNRKPLAVLLALCLAMQLCVPAAMASGRLMRAGDMAIEQIEEEEGFRAEKYSAGGKWYIGYGTECGEEDFPDGVTREEAELLLMSKVERYEEKLNDFFDRYDVSPTQGQFDALICFSYNFGTGWMSGTSALVKIARGEIDATRLEVAQAFGEWCHSGGQAQAGLADRRLQEAAIFLDDDPRAAEDEFAYLIINKESGVSYETDFAVYEIGESYESFPKMEKLGYSFAGLMTKDGRTITESSTVRGSVVATAQWTATSYTGRTYSDVNRSDWFYNYVMELSQQGIVGGNDDGTFAPNRATSTGEMLKLLLLATGHKVQSPVTEHWASGYALYAYSMGFAAQAYSDAQLDRGISRLDVARFAAKALGYGASNAATPFADVNDGYVTALYEAGVFIGTKVGDLSYFYPNSSITRAEVATIVYRIYQLSSLDQKQKIHYKDYTLDVLEGVPTNAYNQSAFVKNGSIMTYNDPSVRTRVGIDVSQYQGDVDWESVARTEVDFVIARVGGRGYTAGAIYEDTKFDEYADGASRAGLQVGAYFFSQAISVAEAEEEAYFVLDKLRGHNITGPVVFDWEVIGKSEARTYGIETGVLCAAAKAFCEIIEDAGYDAMIYITDYAGYVKYDLSKVMDYPLWYARYDVSAPTFYYDFDMWQYSSKGSVDGIKGNVDMDIWFIK
;
A
#
# COMPACT_ATOMS: atom_id res chain seq x y z
N MET A 1 19.14 -59.54 18.66
CA MET A 1 18.42 -60.22 17.57
C MET A 1 18.84 -59.55 16.27
N LEU A 2 19.36 -60.31 15.30
CA LEU A 2 19.58 -59.88 13.90
C LEU A 2 18.24 -59.96 13.12
N PRO A 3 18.07 -59.51 11.84
CA PRO A 3 18.97 -58.81 10.88
C PRO A 3 18.32 -57.71 9.96
N GLY A 4 19.14 -57.07 9.10
CA GLY A 4 18.78 -56.50 7.77
C GLY A 4 19.17 -55.02 7.62
N THR A 5 20.19 -54.60 6.84
CA THR A 5 20.35 -54.61 5.36
C THR A 5 21.87 -54.49 5.02
N CYS A 6 22.52 -55.41 4.28
CA CYS A 6 22.67 -55.59 2.82
C CYS A 6 23.27 -54.42 1.99
N LEU A 7 24.55 -54.63 1.62
CA LEU A 7 25.22 -54.31 0.34
C LEU A 7 25.63 -52.86 0.04
N GLY A 8 26.59 -52.35 0.83
CA GLY A 8 27.53 -51.33 0.40
C GLY A 8 28.94 -51.92 0.35
N SER A 9 29.29 -52.60 -0.75
CA SER A 9 30.64 -53.03 -1.15
C SER A 9 30.50 -54.00 -2.31
N ILE A 10 30.52 -53.50 -3.55
CA ILE A 10 30.86 -54.14 -4.84
C ILE A 10 30.26 -53.19 -5.88
N PHE A 11 30.96 -52.10 -6.18
CA PHE A 11 30.86 -51.36 -7.46
C PHE A 11 32.02 -50.34 -7.58
N CYS A 12 33.19 -50.67 -7.03
CA CYS A 12 34.40 -49.85 -7.14
C CYS A 12 35.55 -50.60 -7.81
N THR A 13 35.28 -51.66 -8.58
CA THR A 13 36.34 -52.49 -9.20
C THR A 13 35.92 -53.18 -10.50
N VAL A 14 35.07 -52.55 -11.33
CA VAL A 14 34.80 -53.04 -12.71
C VAL A 14 34.84 -51.93 -13.78
N LEU A 15 34.94 -50.63 -13.42
CA LEU A 15 34.98 -49.53 -14.41
C LEU A 15 36.34 -48.83 -14.57
N VAL A 16 37.42 -49.40 -14.01
CA VAL A 16 38.78 -48.88 -14.22
C VAL A 16 39.60 -49.72 -15.23
N ASP A 17 39.15 -50.95 -15.56
CA ASP A 17 39.84 -51.83 -16.52
C ASP A 17 39.23 -51.84 -17.95
N SER A 18 38.27 -50.95 -18.25
CA SER A 18 37.70 -50.83 -19.60
C SER A 18 38.02 -49.52 -20.33
N TYR A 19 38.76 -48.58 -19.73
CA TYR A 19 39.10 -47.31 -20.39
C TYR A 19 40.61 -47.08 -20.63
N VAL A 20 41.48 -47.97 -20.17
CA VAL A 20 42.93 -47.89 -20.45
C VAL A 20 43.33 -48.66 -21.73
N ASN A 21 42.41 -49.36 -22.40
CA ASN A 21 42.67 -50.06 -23.67
C ASN A 21 42.14 -49.34 -24.94
N LEU A 22 41.77 -48.05 -24.85
CA LEU A 22 41.29 -47.27 -26.01
C LEU A 22 42.32 -46.29 -26.59
N CYS A 23 43.54 -46.26 -26.05
CA CYS A 23 44.65 -45.48 -26.61
C CYS A 23 45.83 -46.39 -26.99
N TYR A 24 45.61 -47.45 -27.75
CA TYR A 24 46.60 -48.07 -28.65
C TYR A 24 45.92 -49.23 -29.41
N ASP A 25 45.11 -48.93 -30.42
CA ASP A 25 44.89 -49.90 -31.49
C ASP A 25 44.73 -49.19 -32.84
N SER A 26 45.84 -49.10 -33.53
CA SER A 26 45.93 -48.84 -34.96
C SER A 26 45.42 -50.06 -35.73
N SER A 27 44.10 -50.31 -35.76
CA SER A 27 43.52 -51.28 -36.70
C SER A 27 42.01 -51.11 -36.89
N ARG A 28 41.59 -50.06 -37.61
CA ARG A 28 40.33 -50.05 -38.40
C ARG A 28 40.24 -48.84 -39.33
N PHE A 29 41.25 -48.68 -40.19
CA PHE A 29 41.06 -48.03 -41.48
C PHE A 29 41.27 -49.11 -42.53
N ASP A 30 40.18 -49.65 -43.05
CA ASP A 30 40.23 -50.31 -44.35
C ASP A 30 38.87 -50.31 -45.04
N ARG A 31 38.91 -49.93 -46.33
CA ARG A 31 37.83 -49.80 -47.34
C ARG A 31 37.04 -48.48 -47.27
N GLN A 32 36.94 -47.64 -48.31
CA GLN A 32 37.35 -47.58 -49.72
C GLN A 32 37.55 -46.06 -49.98
N TRP A 33 38.45 -45.57 -50.82
CA TRP A 33 38.27 -45.42 -52.27
C TRP A 33 39.61 -45.05 -52.94
N ALA A 34 39.91 -45.83 -54.00
CA ALA A 34 40.67 -45.56 -55.22
C ALA A 34 41.83 -44.51 -55.26
N VAL A 35 43.03 -45.09 -55.40
CA VAL A 35 44.15 -44.76 -56.31
C VAL A 35 43.84 -43.76 -57.46
N SER A 36 44.62 -42.68 -57.60
CA SER A 36 45.67 -42.57 -58.64
C SER A 36 46.58 -41.34 -58.49
N PRO A 37 47.87 -41.42 -58.91
CA PRO A 37 48.92 -40.46 -58.58
C PRO A 37 49.31 -39.57 -59.76
N ASP A 38 49.77 -38.34 -59.52
CA ASP A 38 50.84 -37.78 -60.35
C ASP A 38 51.66 -36.67 -59.67
N SER A 39 52.97 -36.78 -59.89
CA SER A 39 54.09 -35.84 -59.84
C SER A 39 53.92 -34.46 -59.20
N GLY A 40 54.85 -33.93 -58.38
CA GLY A 40 56.28 -34.19 -58.25
C GLY A 40 57.05 -32.86 -58.28
N LYS A 41 58.07 -32.74 -57.40
CA LYS A 41 59.03 -31.63 -57.20
C LYS A 41 58.52 -30.50 -56.27
N GLY A 42 59.25 -30.05 -55.25
CA GLY A 42 60.63 -30.32 -54.86
C GLY A 42 60.95 -29.73 -53.48
N GLU A 43 62.12 -30.15 -52.99
CA GLU A 43 62.67 -29.99 -51.65
C GLU A 43 62.92 -28.55 -51.18
N ASN A 44 63.08 -28.47 -49.84
CA ASN A 44 63.89 -27.54 -49.06
C ASN A 44 63.34 -26.14 -48.79
N THR A 45 62.66 -26.01 -47.65
CA THR A 45 63.18 -25.13 -46.58
C THR A 45 62.71 -25.61 -45.20
N MET A 46 63.55 -26.37 -44.51
CA MET A 46 63.43 -26.60 -43.08
C MET A 46 63.93 -25.33 -42.37
N LYS A 47 63.00 -24.41 -42.06
CA LYS A 47 63.17 -23.34 -41.06
C LYS A 47 61.80 -22.86 -40.59
N GLN A 48 61.52 -23.12 -39.31
CA GLN A 48 60.53 -22.45 -38.46
C GLN A 48 59.05 -22.53 -38.86
N ILE A 49 58.36 -23.61 -38.46
CA ILE A 49 56.97 -23.49 -37.97
C ILE A 49 56.83 -24.33 -36.69
N THR A 50 57.46 -23.83 -35.63
CA THR A 50 57.08 -24.08 -34.24
C THR A 50 56.75 -22.72 -33.63
N ARG A 51 55.47 -22.35 -33.62
CA ARG A 51 54.80 -21.20 -32.95
C ARG A 51 53.47 -21.00 -33.71
N ASN A 52 52.26 -20.98 -33.17
CA ASN A 52 51.75 -20.82 -31.80
C ASN A 52 50.41 -21.60 -31.67
N ARG A 53 50.43 -22.88 -31.26
CA ARG A 53 49.24 -23.60 -30.75
C ARG A 53 49.10 -23.46 -29.22
N LYS A 54 49.56 -22.33 -28.67
CA LYS A 54 49.67 -22.14 -27.22
C LYS A 54 48.37 -21.78 -26.48
N PRO A 55 47.35 -21.11 -27.05
CA PRO A 55 46.12 -20.87 -26.28
C PRO A 55 45.22 -22.12 -26.22
N LEU A 56 45.09 -22.86 -27.33
CA LEU A 56 44.17 -24.02 -27.40
C LEU A 56 44.65 -25.25 -26.60
N ALA A 57 45.95 -25.51 -26.55
CA ALA A 57 46.52 -26.60 -25.75
C ALA A 57 46.51 -26.30 -24.24
N VAL A 58 46.47 -25.02 -23.85
CA VAL A 58 46.30 -24.60 -22.45
C VAL A 58 44.82 -24.65 -22.06
N LEU A 59 43.90 -24.29 -22.97
CA LEU A 59 42.45 -24.48 -22.76
C LEU A 59 42.06 -25.95 -22.60
N LEU A 60 42.52 -26.84 -23.49
CA LEU A 60 42.25 -28.28 -23.37
C LEU A 60 42.89 -28.90 -22.12
N ALA A 61 44.07 -28.43 -21.71
CA ALA A 61 44.72 -28.89 -20.48
C ALA A 61 44.02 -28.37 -19.21
N LEU A 62 43.39 -27.20 -19.25
CA LEU A 62 42.54 -26.69 -18.16
C LEU A 62 41.24 -27.49 -18.06
N CYS A 63 40.59 -27.82 -19.19
CA CYS A 63 39.40 -28.67 -19.21
C CYS A 63 39.67 -30.09 -18.69
N LEU A 64 40.83 -30.69 -19.02
CA LEU A 64 41.23 -32.01 -18.51
C LEU A 64 41.75 -31.99 -17.06
N ALA A 65 42.35 -30.89 -16.60
CA ALA A 65 42.81 -30.76 -15.21
C ALA A 65 41.64 -30.50 -14.23
N MET A 66 40.52 -29.95 -14.69
CA MET A 66 39.30 -29.75 -13.89
C MET A 66 38.53 -31.05 -13.62
N GLN A 67 38.74 -32.12 -14.40
CA GLN A 67 38.09 -33.42 -14.14
C GLN A 67 38.80 -34.28 -13.08
N LEU A 68 39.99 -33.88 -12.60
CA LEU A 68 40.82 -34.72 -11.72
C LEU A 68 41.28 -34.04 -10.41
N CYS A 69 40.80 -32.84 -10.10
CA CYS A 69 41.02 -32.19 -8.80
C CYS A 69 39.69 -31.90 -8.10
N VAL A 70 39.02 -32.97 -7.64
CA VAL A 70 38.03 -32.83 -6.56
C VAL A 70 38.48 -33.67 -5.36
N PRO A 71 39.20 -33.05 -4.41
CA PRO A 71 39.12 -33.48 -3.03
C PRO A 71 38.59 -32.35 -2.14
N ALA A 72 37.52 -32.66 -1.41
CA ALA A 72 37.01 -31.96 -0.22
C ALA A 72 36.07 -30.73 -0.39
N ALA A 73 35.36 -30.58 -1.51
CA ALA A 73 34.20 -29.66 -1.61
C ALA A 73 32.84 -30.36 -1.80
N MET A 74 32.83 -31.68 -1.99
CA MET A 74 31.62 -32.52 -2.16
C MET A 74 30.86 -32.78 -0.84
N ALA A 75 30.90 -31.84 0.12
CA ALA A 75 30.26 -31.99 1.43
C ALA A 75 29.18 -30.93 1.74
N SER A 76 28.85 -30.04 0.81
CA SER A 76 27.66 -29.18 0.89
C SER A 76 27.11 -29.03 -0.54
N GLY A 77 25.95 -29.59 -0.84
CA GLY A 77 25.36 -29.60 -2.19
C GLY A 77 24.84 -28.23 -2.65
N ARG A 78 25.67 -27.18 -2.62
CA ARG A 78 25.27 -25.78 -2.85
C ARG A 78 25.90 -25.08 -4.06
N LEU A 79 26.83 -25.70 -4.77
CA LEU A 79 27.42 -25.09 -5.98
C LEU A 79 26.54 -25.39 -7.20
N MET A 80 25.90 -24.35 -7.73
CA MET A 80 25.09 -24.40 -8.94
C MET A 80 25.90 -24.01 -10.19
N ARG A 81 25.53 -24.58 -11.33
CA ARG A 81 26.07 -24.31 -12.66
C ARG A 81 24.93 -23.90 -13.58
N ALA A 82 25.24 -23.11 -14.59
CA ALA A 82 24.29 -22.74 -15.63
C ALA A 82 23.83 -24.00 -16.39
N GLY A 83 22.52 -24.16 -16.56
CA GLY A 83 21.93 -25.22 -17.36
C GLY A 83 22.08 -24.96 -18.86
N ASP A 84 21.80 -25.99 -19.66
CA ASP A 84 21.84 -25.89 -21.13
C ASP A 84 20.91 -24.78 -21.65
N MET A 85 19.76 -24.57 -20.99
CA MET A 85 18.82 -23.49 -21.30
C MET A 85 19.46 -22.10 -21.20
N ALA A 86 20.21 -21.80 -20.13
CA ALA A 86 20.87 -20.51 -19.99
C ALA A 86 21.91 -20.29 -21.10
N ILE A 87 22.63 -21.35 -21.47
CA ILE A 87 23.62 -21.31 -22.54
C ILE A 87 22.94 -21.05 -23.88
N GLU A 88 21.92 -21.82 -24.23
CA GLU A 88 21.14 -21.65 -25.47
C GLU A 88 20.53 -20.24 -25.57
N GLN A 89 19.98 -19.73 -24.47
CA GLN A 89 19.44 -18.37 -24.41
C GLN A 89 20.51 -17.31 -24.67
N ILE A 90 21.69 -17.42 -24.04
CA ILE A 90 22.80 -16.49 -24.28
C ILE A 90 23.30 -16.58 -25.74
N GLU A 91 23.38 -17.78 -26.31
CA GLU A 91 23.77 -17.94 -27.71
C GLU A 91 22.79 -17.26 -28.68
N GLU A 92 21.48 -17.41 -28.43
CA GLU A 92 20.43 -16.76 -29.22
C GLU A 92 20.53 -15.23 -29.13
N GLU A 93 20.68 -14.69 -27.93
CA GLU A 93 20.68 -13.25 -27.66
C GLU A 93 21.95 -12.54 -28.15
N GLU A 94 23.13 -13.15 -27.99
CA GLU A 94 24.40 -12.54 -28.38
C GLU A 94 24.70 -12.74 -29.87
N GLY A 95 24.27 -13.88 -30.42
CA GLY A 95 24.52 -14.28 -31.80
C GLY A 95 25.99 -14.63 -32.06
N PHE A 96 26.22 -15.71 -32.81
CA PHE A 96 27.58 -16.14 -33.15
C PHE A 96 28.26 -15.18 -34.15
N ARG A 97 29.46 -14.71 -33.82
CA ARG A 97 30.36 -13.99 -34.75
C ARG A 97 31.72 -14.67 -34.85
N ALA A 98 31.97 -15.27 -36.01
CA ALA A 98 33.25 -15.91 -36.33
C ALA A 98 34.42 -14.91 -36.35
N GLU A 99 34.17 -13.68 -36.82
CA GLU A 99 35.19 -12.63 -36.92
C GLU A 99 35.07 -11.61 -35.78
N LYS A 100 36.20 -11.02 -35.40
CA LYS A 100 36.24 -9.97 -34.37
C LYS A 100 35.48 -8.72 -34.80
N TYR A 101 34.86 -8.05 -33.83
CA TYR A 101 34.23 -6.76 -34.02
C TYR A 101 34.57 -5.82 -32.87
N SER A 102 34.56 -4.50 -33.14
CA SER A 102 34.80 -3.50 -32.11
C SER A 102 33.51 -2.81 -31.70
N ALA A 103 33.35 -2.59 -30.39
CA ALA A 103 32.25 -1.82 -29.81
C ALA A 103 32.76 -1.07 -28.58
N GLY A 104 32.47 0.22 -28.48
CA GLY A 104 32.87 1.04 -27.33
C GLY A 104 34.38 1.09 -27.06
N GLY A 105 35.22 0.93 -28.09
CA GLY A 105 36.69 0.92 -27.95
C GLY A 105 37.29 -0.40 -27.48
N LYS A 106 36.50 -1.47 -27.38
CA LYS A 106 36.95 -2.84 -27.06
C LYS A 106 36.68 -3.79 -28.22
N TRP A 107 37.42 -4.91 -28.26
CA TRP A 107 37.25 -5.97 -29.25
C TRP A 107 36.51 -7.17 -28.66
N TYR A 108 35.62 -7.76 -29.45
CA TYR A 108 34.81 -8.91 -29.07
C TYR A 108 34.80 -9.97 -30.19
N ILE A 109 34.57 -11.22 -29.81
CA ILE A 109 34.47 -12.37 -30.73
C ILE A 109 33.49 -13.43 -30.20
N GLY A 110 32.99 -14.30 -31.09
CA GLY A 110 32.06 -15.37 -30.73
C GLY A 110 30.74 -14.78 -30.24
N TYR A 111 30.29 -15.23 -29.07
CA TYR A 111 29.09 -14.74 -28.38
C TYR A 111 29.39 -13.57 -27.43
N GLY A 112 30.15 -12.57 -27.90
CA GLY A 112 30.45 -11.37 -27.10
C GLY A 112 31.55 -11.56 -26.03
N THR A 113 32.56 -12.39 -26.30
CA THR A 113 33.73 -12.51 -25.43
C THR A 113 34.75 -11.40 -25.74
N GLU A 114 35.11 -10.60 -24.73
CA GLU A 114 36.14 -9.55 -24.85
C GLU A 114 37.51 -10.18 -25.15
N CYS A 115 38.22 -9.64 -26.13
CA CYS A 115 39.54 -10.12 -26.56
C CYS A 115 40.47 -8.94 -26.88
N GLY A 116 41.77 -9.21 -26.99
CA GLY A 116 42.77 -8.24 -27.42
C GLY A 116 42.73 -8.00 -28.94
N GLU A 117 43.29 -6.86 -29.36
CA GLU A 117 43.37 -6.48 -30.78
C GLU A 117 44.13 -7.52 -31.63
N GLU A 118 45.08 -8.25 -31.04
CA GLU A 118 45.91 -9.25 -31.72
C GLU A 118 45.43 -10.70 -31.53
N ASP A 119 44.38 -10.92 -30.73
CA ASP A 119 43.86 -12.27 -30.44
C ASP A 119 43.02 -12.79 -31.61
N PHE A 120 42.97 -14.12 -31.85
CA PHE A 120 42.14 -14.74 -32.90
C PHE A 120 42.26 -14.09 -34.30
N PRO A 121 43.47 -14.00 -34.88
CA PRO A 121 43.66 -13.33 -36.17
C PRO A 121 42.90 -13.97 -37.34
N ASP A 122 42.55 -15.26 -37.22
CA ASP A 122 41.81 -16.04 -38.22
C ASP A 122 40.33 -16.26 -37.84
N GLY A 123 39.85 -15.59 -36.79
CA GLY A 123 38.51 -15.82 -36.23
C GLY A 123 38.43 -17.07 -35.33
N VAL A 124 37.20 -17.52 -35.05
CA VAL A 124 36.90 -18.72 -34.25
C VAL A 124 35.83 -19.58 -34.91
N THR A 125 35.85 -20.89 -34.66
CA THR A 125 34.71 -21.78 -34.96
C THR A 125 33.59 -21.61 -33.93
N ARG A 126 32.44 -22.25 -34.17
CA ARG A 126 31.33 -22.23 -33.22
C ARG A 126 31.69 -22.93 -31.92
N GLU A 127 32.36 -24.08 -32.02
CA GLU A 127 32.83 -24.86 -30.87
C GLU A 127 33.89 -24.08 -30.06
N GLU A 128 34.76 -23.34 -30.74
CA GLU A 128 35.72 -22.46 -30.06
C GLU A 128 35.03 -21.29 -29.36
N ALA A 129 33.98 -20.72 -29.96
CA ALA A 129 33.18 -19.66 -29.35
C ALA A 129 32.34 -20.16 -28.16
N GLU A 130 31.81 -21.39 -28.22
CA GLU A 130 31.12 -22.07 -27.11
C GLU A 130 32.06 -22.25 -25.91
N LEU A 131 33.31 -22.67 -26.14
CA LEU A 131 34.30 -22.79 -25.06
C LEU A 131 34.63 -21.43 -24.41
N LEU A 132 34.72 -20.37 -25.22
CA LEU A 132 34.93 -19.01 -24.71
C LEU A 132 33.72 -18.52 -23.90
N LEU A 133 32.51 -18.80 -24.38
CA LEU A 133 31.25 -18.51 -23.68
C LEU A 133 31.21 -19.22 -22.33
N MET A 134 31.42 -20.53 -22.29
CA MET A 134 31.42 -21.32 -21.05
C MET A 134 32.47 -20.82 -20.05
N SER A 135 33.67 -20.48 -20.50
CA SER A 135 34.71 -19.88 -19.63
C SER A 135 34.30 -18.52 -19.06
N LYS A 136 33.50 -17.74 -19.79
CA LYS A 136 32.95 -16.47 -19.31
C LYS A 136 31.79 -16.70 -18.33
N VAL A 137 30.91 -17.64 -18.60
CA VAL A 137 29.79 -18.05 -17.73
C VAL A 137 30.30 -18.52 -16.37
N GLU A 138 31.38 -19.30 -16.31
CA GLU A 138 31.96 -19.78 -15.04
C GLU A 138 32.29 -18.63 -14.07
N ARG A 139 32.76 -17.47 -14.56
CA ARG A 139 33.03 -16.31 -13.70
C ARG A 139 31.76 -15.67 -13.13
N TYR A 140 30.62 -15.83 -13.81
CA TYR A 140 29.32 -15.39 -13.32
C TYR A 140 28.74 -16.39 -12.33
N GLU A 141 28.89 -17.69 -12.58
CA GLU A 141 28.51 -18.75 -11.65
C GLU A 141 29.20 -18.60 -10.30
N GLU A 142 30.51 -18.37 -10.27
CA GLU A 142 31.25 -18.15 -9.02
C GLU A 142 30.68 -16.99 -8.21
N LYS A 143 30.40 -15.86 -8.86
CA LYS A 143 29.86 -14.67 -8.22
C LYS A 143 28.42 -14.85 -7.74
N LEU A 144 27.61 -15.56 -8.51
CA LEU A 144 26.21 -15.79 -8.19
C LEU A 144 26.08 -16.80 -7.05
N ASN A 145 26.90 -17.85 -7.02
CA ASN A 145 26.99 -18.76 -5.87
C ASN A 145 27.44 -18.01 -4.59
N ASP A 146 28.49 -17.17 -4.66
CA ASP A 146 28.91 -16.33 -3.52
C ASP A 146 27.82 -15.34 -3.08
N PHE A 147 27.05 -14.80 -4.03
CA PHE A 147 25.90 -13.96 -3.72
C PHE A 147 24.85 -14.74 -2.92
N PHE A 148 24.41 -15.91 -3.41
CA PHE A 148 23.39 -16.71 -2.73
C PHE A 148 23.87 -17.26 -1.39
N ASP A 149 25.14 -17.67 -1.27
CA ASP A 149 25.75 -18.09 -0.01
C ASP A 149 25.76 -16.96 1.03
N ARG A 150 26.05 -15.72 0.63
CA ARG A 150 26.05 -14.56 1.54
C ARG A 150 24.68 -14.24 2.12
N TYR A 151 23.60 -14.51 1.39
CA TYR A 151 22.23 -14.23 1.81
C TYR A 151 21.48 -15.49 2.28
N ASP A 152 22.16 -16.65 2.32
CA ASP A 152 21.59 -17.95 2.70
C ASP A 152 20.36 -18.36 1.88
N VAL A 153 20.35 -17.99 0.60
CA VAL A 153 19.27 -18.30 -0.35
C VAL A 153 19.66 -19.53 -1.17
N SER A 154 18.69 -20.41 -1.46
CA SER A 154 18.88 -21.56 -2.33
C SER A 154 17.91 -21.44 -3.51
N PRO A 155 18.38 -20.91 -4.66
CA PRO A 155 17.51 -20.68 -5.81
C PRO A 155 17.16 -21.99 -6.52
N THR A 156 16.10 -21.97 -7.34
CA THR A 156 15.84 -23.04 -8.31
C THR A 156 16.84 -22.97 -9.49
N GLN A 157 16.88 -24.00 -10.33
CA GLN A 157 17.72 -23.99 -11.53
C GLN A 157 17.34 -22.83 -12.46
N GLY A 158 16.06 -22.64 -12.78
CA GLY A 158 15.58 -21.51 -13.57
C GLY A 158 15.92 -20.15 -12.96
N GLN A 159 15.80 -19.98 -11.64
CA GLN A 159 16.20 -18.72 -11.00
C GLN A 159 17.71 -18.44 -11.13
N PHE A 160 18.54 -19.47 -11.00
CA PHE A 160 19.98 -19.36 -11.20
C PHE A 160 20.31 -19.03 -12.66
N ASP A 161 19.70 -19.76 -13.61
CA ASP A 161 19.89 -19.62 -15.04
C ASP A 161 19.48 -18.24 -15.56
N ALA A 162 18.32 -17.73 -15.14
CA ALA A 162 17.85 -16.37 -15.46
C ALA A 162 18.86 -15.31 -15.03
N LEU A 163 19.42 -15.43 -13.82
CA LEU A 163 20.38 -14.48 -13.28
C LEU A 163 21.77 -14.62 -13.91
N ILE A 164 22.12 -15.79 -14.45
CA ILE A 164 23.29 -15.97 -15.31
C ILE A 164 23.09 -15.23 -16.63
N CYS A 165 21.96 -15.42 -17.32
CA CYS A 165 21.62 -14.69 -18.56
C CYS A 165 21.66 -13.18 -18.34
N PHE A 166 20.98 -12.71 -17.29
CA PHE A 166 20.98 -11.29 -16.91
C PHE A 166 22.39 -10.76 -16.61
N SER A 167 23.19 -11.50 -15.84
CA SER A 167 24.55 -11.09 -15.48
C SER A 167 25.51 -11.13 -16.67
N TYR A 168 25.26 -11.97 -17.68
CA TYR A 168 26.03 -12.01 -18.91
C TYR A 168 25.84 -10.72 -19.72
N ASN A 169 24.59 -10.26 -19.83
CA ASN A 169 24.25 -9.03 -20.54
C ASN A 169 24.63 -7.76 -19.78
N PHE A 170 24.26 -7.68 -18.50
CA PHE A 170 24.32 -6.46 -17.70
C PHE A 170 25.60 -6.35 -16.84
N GLY A 171 26.26 -7.49 -16.59
CA GLY A 171 27.35 -7.59 -15.62
C GLY A 171 26.84 -7.91 -14.20
N THR A 172 27.74 -7.86 -13.22
CA THR A 172 27.45 -8.29 -11.82
C THR A 172 27.28 -7.14 -10.83
N GLY A 173 27.30 -5.89 -11.32
CA GLY A 173 27.14 -4.71 -10.47
C GLY A 173 25.76 -4.60 -9.83
N TRP A 174 24.73 -5.24 -10.40
CA TRP A 174 23.38 -5.23 -9.85
C TRP A 174 23.33 -5.84 -8.44
N MET A 175 24.16 -6.86 -8.15
CA MET A 175 24.14 -7.65 -6.90
C MET A 175 24.37 -6.82 -5.62
N SER A 176 25.00 -5.64 -5.73
CA SER A 176 25.27 -4.74 -4.58
C SER A 176 24.20 -3.65 -4.37
N GLY A 177 23.20 -3.57 -5.25
CA GLY A 177 22.16 -2.54 -5.20
C GLY A 177 21.05 -2.83 -4.19
N THR A 178 19.97 -2.04 -4.31
CA THR A 178 18.74 -2.14 -3.52
C THR A 178 17.48 -2.16 -4.39
N SER A 179 17.61 -2.51 -5.67
CA SER A 179 16.46 -2.60 -6.59
C SER A 179 15.53 -3.75 -6.20
N ALA A 180 14.32 -3.75 -6.77
CA ALA A 180 13.36 -4.84 -6.55
C ALA A 180 13.97 -6.21 -6.91
N LEU A 181 14.63 -6.33 -8.07
CA LEU A 181 15.29 -7.56 -8.51
C LEU A 181 16.32 -8.06 -7.49
N VAL A 182 17.10 -7.16 -6.89
CA VAL A 182 18.10 -7.54 -5.88
C VAL A 182 17.42 -8.10 -4.63
N LYS A 183 16.36 -7.43 -4.15
CA LYS A 183 15.64 -7.88 -2.95
C LYS A 183 14.94 -9.22 -3.17
N ILE A 184 14.36 -9.43 -4.35
CA ILE A 184 13.77 -10.70 -4.78
C ILE A 184 14.84 -11.79 -4.81
N ALA A 185 15.98 -11.55 -5.47
CA ALA A 185 17.07 -12.52 -5.54
C ALA A 185 17.70 -12.84 -4.17
N ARG A 186 17.61 -11.93 -3.19
CA ARG A 186 18.05 -12.15 -1.80
C ARG A 186 16.98 -12.82 -0.92
N GLY A 187 15.79 -13.12 -1.45
CA GLY A 187 14.69 -13.65 -0.66
C GLY A 187 14.17 -12.69 0.42
N GLU A 188 14.41 -11.38 0.27
CA GLU A 188 13.97 -10.36 1.21
C GLU A 188 12.47 -10.02 1.02
N ILE A 189 11.92 -10.31 -0.15
CA ILE A 189 10.53 -10.01 -0.54
C ILE A 189 9.93 -11.25 -1.21
N ASP A 190 8.71 -11.59 -0.80
CA ASP A 190 7.84 -12.54 -1.51
C ASP A 190 7.07 -11.78 -2.58
N ALA A 191 7.54 -11.86 -3.83
CA ALA A 191 7.03 -11.07 -4.95
C ALA A 191 6.04 -11.89 -5.79
N THR A 192 4.99 -11.24 -6.26
CA THR A 192 4.09 -11.77 -7.28
C THR A 192 4.82 -11.96 -8.61
N ARG A 193 4.24 -12.76 -9.51
CA ARG A 193 4.82 -13.01 -10.84
C ARG A 193 4.97 -11.71 -11.65
N LEU A 194 3.96 -10.83 -11.60
CA LEU A 194 4.01 -9.51 -12.23
C LEU A 194 5.13 -8.63 -11.65
N GLU A 195 5.33 -8.64 -10.33
CA GLU A 195 6.41 -7.89 -9.68
C GLU A 195 7.80 -8.41 -10.08
N VAL A 196 7.96 -9.73 -10.27
CA VAL A 196 9.19 -10.31 -10.81
C VAL A 196 9.42 -9.82 -12.25
N ALA A 197 8.41 -9.90 -13.11
CA ALA A 197 8.50 -9.45 -14.50
C ALA A 197 8.84 -7.94 -14.60
N GLN A 198 8.18 -7.11 -13.77
CA GLN A 198 8.47 -5.69 -13.63
C GLN A 198 9.91 -5.46 -13.15
N ALA A 199 10.37 -6.17 -12.13
CA ALA A 199 11.70 -6.02 -11.54
C ALA A 199 12.84 -6.33 -12.52
N PHE A 200 12.67 -7.34 -13.39
CA PHE A 200 13.59 -7.57 -14.50
C PHE A 200 13.46 -6.46 -15.55
N GLY A 201 12.22 -6.13 -15.96
CA GLY A 201 11.92 -5.17 -17.01
C GLY A 201 12.50 -3.76 -16.77
N GLU A 202 12.61 -3.32 -15.52
CA GLU A 202 13.24 -2.02 -15.17
C GLU A 202 14.68 -1.88 -15.67
N TRP A 203 15.37 -2.99 -15.91
CA TRP A 203 16.74 -3.04 -16.44
C TRP A 203 16.79 -3.04 -17.98
N CYS A 204 15.86 -2.33 -18.63
CA CYS A 204 15.77 -2.19 -20.09
C CYS A 204 16.28 -0.85 -20.65
N HIS A 205 16.93 -0.01 -19.83
CA HIS A 205 17.29 1.35 -20.21
C HIS A 205 18.69 1.45 -20.85
N SER A 206 18.79 2.21 -21.95
CA SER A 206 20.06 2.64 -22.55
C SER A 206 19.94 4.08 -23.04
N GLY A 207 20.99 4.89 -22.83
CA GLY A 207 20.96 6.31 -23.18
C GLY A 207 19.89 7.13 -22.43
N GLY A 208 19.39 6.64 -21.29
CA GLY A 208 18.36 7.32 -20.49
C GLY A 208 16.91 6.99 -20.87
N GLN A 209 16.68 6.03 -21.77
CA GLN A 209 15.35 5.60 -22.20
C GLN A 209 15.24 4.08 -22.31
N ALA A 210 14.08 3.54 -21.94
CA ALA A 210 13.73 2.14 -22.12
C ALA A 210 13.81 1.70 -23.60
N GLN A 211 14.39 0.53 -23.85
CA GLN A 211 14.59 -0.03 -25.18
C GLN A 211 13.79 -1.33 -25.33
N ALA A 212 12.99 -1.42 -26.39
CA ALA A 212 12.16 -2.60 -26.69
C ALA A 212 12.96 -3.91 -26.68
N GLY A 213 14.07 -3.97 -27.43
CA GLY A 213 14.89 -5.19 -27.49
C GLY A 213 15.56 -5.56 -26.17
N LEU A 214 15.78 -4.61 -25.25
CA LEU A 214 16.22 -4.95 -23.89
C LEU A 214 15.04 -5.43 -23.04
N ALA A 215 13.87 -4.82 -23.17
CA ALA A 215 12.67 -5.24 -22.45
C ALA A 215 12.21 -6.65 -22.85
N ASP A 216 12.28 -7.00 -24.14
CA ASP A 216 12.05 -8.36 -24.63
C ASP A 216 12.98 -9.35 -23.91
N ARG A 217 14.28 -9.02 -23.85
CA ARG A 217 15.30 -9.82 -23.16
C ARG A 217 15.01 -9.97 -21.66
N ARG A 218 14.60 -8.88 -21.00
CA ARG A 218 14.26 -8.90 -19.56
C ARG A 218 13.03 -9.75 -19.26
N LEU A 219 12.02 -9.75 -20.13
CA LEU A 219 10.84 -10.61 -19.97
C LEU A 219 11.19 -12.09 -20.17
N GLN A 220 12.09 -12.42 -21.10
CA GLN A 220 12.58 -13.79 -21.27
C GLN A 220 13.34 -14.29 -20.03
N GLU A 221 14.22 -13.45 -19.46
CA GLU A 221 14.90 -13.78 -18.20
C GLU A 221 13.90 -13.94 -17.03
N ALA A 222 12.87 -13.10 -16.96
CA ALA A 222 11.80 -13.26 -15.97
C ALA A 222 11.02 -14.58 -16.17
N ALA A 223 10.76 -14.97 -17.41
CA ALA A 223 10.11 -16.25 -17.75
C ALA A 223 10.94 -17.45 -17.24
N ILE A 224 12.24 -17.44 -17.52
CA ILE A 224 13.18 -18.45 -17.01
C ILE A 224 13.15 -18.49 -15.48
N PHE A 225 13.15 -17.32 -14.84
CA PHE A 225 13.15 -17.20 -13.38
C PHE A 225 11.87 -17.79 -12.75
N LEU A 226 10.72 -17.58 -13.39
CA LEU A 226 9.41 -17.98 -12.90
C LEU A 226 9.08 -19.44 -13.20
N ASP A 227 9.37 -19.90 -14.42
CA ASP A 227 8.80 -21.13 -14.98
C ASP A 227 9.84 -22.09 -15.57
N ASP A 228 11.14 -21.76 -15.53
CA ASP A 228 12.20 -22.56 -16.17
C ASP A 228 11.98 -22.70 -17.69
N ASP A 229 11.34 -21.69 -18.31
CA ASP A 229 11.02 -21.61 -19.74
C ASP A 229 11.16 -20.17 -20.25
N PRO A 230 12.06 -19.87 -21.22
CA PRO A 230 12.28 -18.51 -21.72
C PRO A 230 11.09 -17.92 -22.51
N ARG A 231 10.11 -18.72 -22.89
CA ARG A 231 8.95 -18.28 -23.69
C ARG A 231 7.67 -18.13 -22.88
N ALA A 232 7.63 -18.62 -21.63
CA ALA A 232 6.42 -18.57 -20.81
C ALA A 232 5.87 -17.15 -20.60
N ALA A 233 6.74 -16.14 -20.47
CA ALA A 233 6.32 -14.75 -20.30
C ALA A 233 5.75 -14.10 -21.57
N GLU A 234 5.97 -14.65 -22.77
CA GLU A 234 5.47 -14.07 -24.03
C GLU A 234 3.93 -14.09 -24.08
N ASP A 235 3.30 -15.04 -23.40
CA ASP A 235 1.84 -15.20 -23.35
C ASP A 235 1.19 -14.64 -22.06
N GLU A 236 2.00 -14.35 -21.03
CA GLU A 236 1.51 -13.86 -19.72
C GLU A 236 1.69 -12.35 -19.54
N PHE A 237 2.84 -11.79 -19.97
CA PHE A 237 3.21 -10.42 -19.67
C PHE A 237 3.50 -9.60 -20.94
N ALA A 238 3.14 -8.33 -20.88
CA ALA A 238 3.45 -7.35 -21.92
C ALA A 238 4.01 -6.09 -21.31
N TYR A 239 5.05 -5.53 -21.91
CA TYR A 239 5.58 -4.24 -21.49
C TYR A 239 4.91 -3.07 -22.22
N LEU A 240 4.97 -1.91 -21.59
CA LEU A 240 4.67 -0.61 -22.15
C LEU A 240 5.91 0.27 -22.05
N ILE A 241 6.41 0.74 -23.18
CA ILE A 241 7.44 1.78 -23.25
C ILE A 241 6.80 3.10 -23.66
N ILE A 242 7.06 4.16 -22.89
CA ILE A 242 6.58 5.51 -23.15
C ILE A 242 7.73 6.35 -23.72
N ASN A 243 7.58 6.82 -24.96
CA ASN A 243 8.55 7.73 -25.56
C ASN A 243 8.55 9.07 -24.81
N LYS A 244 9.68 9.39 -24.18
CA LYS A 244 9.86 10.65 -23.44
C LYS A 244 9.83 11.85 -24.39
N GLU A 245 9.03 12.85 -24.05
CA GLU A 245 8.95 14.14 -24.72
C GLU A 245 9.66 15.23 -23.90
N SER A 246 10.29 16.19 -24.57
CA SER A 246 10.85 17.38 -23.91
C SER A 246 9.75 18.23 -23.25
N GLY A 247 10.00 18.73 -22.04
CA GLY A 247 9.03 19.54 -21.29
C GLY A 247 7.92 18.74 -20.62
N VAL A 248 8.03 17.41 -20.60
CA VAL A 248 7.15 16.50 -19.87
C VAL A 248 7.93 15.83 -18.74
N SER A 249 7.32 15.76 -17.56
CA SER A 249 7.84 14.97 -16.44
C SER A 249 7.25 13.56 -16.49
N TYR A 250 8.06 12.54 -16.19
CA TYR A 250 7.66 11.14 -16.16
C TYR A 250 8.14 10.52 -14.86
N GLU A 251 7.28 9.72 -14.22
CA GLU A 251 7.65 8.83 -13.12
C GLU A 251 8.60 7.73 -13.61
N THR A 252 8.20 7.04 -14.68
CA THR A 252 8.99 6.07 -15.42
C THR A 252 8.49 6.03 -16.88
N ASP A 253 9.34 5.61 -17.80
CA ASP A 253 9.01 5.32 -19.20
C ASP A 253 8.75 3.84 -19.47
N PHE A 254 8.66 3.02 -18.42
CA PHE A 254 8.52 1.58 -18.55
C PHE A 254 7.59 1.00 -17.47
N ALA A 255 6.70 0.09 -17.89
CA ALA A 255 5.88 -0.73 -17.00
C ALA A 255 5.53 -2.08 -17.65
N VAL A 256 5.31 -3.11 -16.85
CA VAL A 256 4.84 -4.44 -17.27
C VAL A 256 3.41 -4.65 -16.79
N TYR A 257 2.60 -5.32 -17.61
CA TYR A 257 1.20 -5.64 -17.34
C TYR A 257 0.89 -7.09 -17.72
N GLU A 258 -0.16 -7.65 -17.14
CA GLU A 258 -0.69 -8.97 -17.51
C GLU A 258 -1.49 -8.88 -18.81
N ILE A 259 -1.26 -9.84 -19.71
CA ILE A 259 -1.99 -9.95 -20.99
C ILE A 259 -3.43 -10.41 -20.72
N GLY A 260 -4.40 -9.75 -21.36
CA GLY A 260 -5.82 -10.04 -21.21
C GLY A 260 -6.53 -9.16 -20.19
N GLU A 261 -5.79 -8.53 -19.28
CA GLU A 261 -6.30 -7.56 -18.31
C GLU A 261 -6.35 -6.14 -18.89
N SER A 262 -6.94 -5.19 -18.15
CA SER A 262 -6.84 -3.77 -18.48
C SER A 262 -5.50 -3.19 -17.99
N TYR A 263 -5.05 -2.08 -18.55
CA TYR A 263 -3.84 -1.41 -18.05
C TYR A 263 -4.01 -0.87 -16.61
N GLU A 264 -5.25 -0.63 -16.17
CA GLU A 264 -5.63 -0.07 -14.86
C GLU A 264 -5.08 1.33 -14.55
N SER A 265 -3.76 1.51 -14.57
CA SER A 265 -3.07 2.77 -14.39
C SER A 265 -1.80 2.82 -15.24
N PHE A 266 -1.49 3.98 -15.82
CA PHE A 266 -0.19 4.20 -16.46
C PHE A 266 0.80 4.85 -15.49
N PRO A 267 2.13 4.72 -15.76
CA PRO A 267 3.14 5.56 -15.12
C PRO A 267 2.76 7.03 -15.17
N LYS A 268 2.89 7.74 -14.05
CA LYS A 268 2.49 9.14 -13.99
C LYS A 268 3.33 10.00 -14.93
N MET A 269 2.66 10.90 -15.63
CA MET A 269 3.29 11.85 -16.53
C MET A 269 2.57 13.18 -16.51
N GLU A 270 3.34 14.27 -16.54
CA GLU A 270 2.82 15.62 -16.38
C GLU A 270 3.39 16.57 -17.43
N LYS A 271 2.48 17.29 -18.11
CA LYS A 271 2.82 18.35 -19.06
C LYS A 271 2.11 19.63 -18.66
N LEU A 272 2.89 20.67 -18.38
CA LEU A 272 2.37 21.96 -17.92
C LEU A 272 1.42 22.58 -18.96
N GLY A 273 0.18 22.89 -18.53
CA GLY A 273 -0.86 23.45 -19.40
C GLY A 273 -1.69 22.42 -20.17
N TYR A 274 -1.48 21.12 -19.95
CA TYR A 274 -2.17 20.04 -20.65
C TYR A 274 -2.68 18.97 -19.69
N SER A 275 -3.77 18.32 -20.08
CA SER A 275 -4.26 17.07 -19.49
C SER A 275 -3.81 15.88 -20.34
N PHE A 276 -3.42 14.80 -19.68
CA PHE A 276 -3.11 13.54 -20.33
C PHE A 276 -4.38 12.95 -20.97
N ALA A 277 -4.29 12.51 -22.23
CA ALA A 277 -5.41 12.05 -23.03
C ALA A 277 -5.29 10.58 -23.47
N GLY A 278 -4.30 9.85 -22.95
CA GLY A 278 -3.97 8.49 -23.34
C GLY A 278 -2.62 8.38 -24.06
N LEU A 279 -2.28 7.15 -24.45
CA LEU A 279 -1.05 6.83 -25.18
C LEU A 279 -1.37 6.52 -26.63
N MET A 280 -0.59 7.02 -27.57
CA MET A 280 -0.74 6.71 -28.99
C MET A 280 0.42 5.86 -29.48
N THR A 281 0.09 4.73 -30.09
CA THR A 281 1.06 3.85 -30.74
C THR A 281 1.47 4.40 -32.11
N LYS A 282 2.56 3.86 -32.67
CA LYS A 282 3.08 4.27 -33.99
C LYS A 282 2.08 4.07 -35.15
N ASP A 283 1.22 3.07 -35.05
CA ASP A 283 0.13 2.78 -36.00
C ASP A 283 -1.13 3.63 -35.79
N GLY A 284 -1.10 4.56 -34.82
CA GLY A 284 -2.18 5.53 -34.59
C GLY A 284 -3.31 5.03 -33.70
N ARG A 285 -3.15 3.89 -33.04
CA ARG A 285 -4.09 3.39 -32.02
C ARG A 285 -3.89 4.16 -30.72
N THR A 286 -4.97 4.73 -30.19
CA THR A 286 -4.98 5.28 -28.82
C THR A 286 -5.26 4.16 -27.81
N ILE A 287 -4.46 4.13 -26.75
CA ILE A 287 -4.57 3.24 -25.60
C ILE A 287 -4.91 4.10 -24.39
N THR A 288 -5.92 3.67 -23.64
CA THR A 288 -6.33 4.24 -22.35
C THR A 288 -6.15 3.20 -21.26
N GLU A 289 -6.23 3.60 -19.99
CA GLU A 289 -6.10 2.67 -18.85
C GLU A 289 -7.16 1.56 -18.87
N SER A 290 -8.36 1.86 -19.40
CA SER A 290 -9.43 0.87 -19.62
C SER A 290 -9.20 -0.07 -20.81
N SER A 291 -8.14 0.13 -21.60
CA SER A 291 -7.85 -0.72 -22.76
C SER A 291 -7.28 -2.06 -22.31
N THR A 292 -7.69 -3.15 -22.97
CA THR A 292 -7.09 -4.47 -22.75
C THR A 292 -5.65 -4.52 -23.25
N VAL A 293 -4.76 -5.07 -22.43
CA VAL A 293 -3.37 -5.39 -22.74
C VAL A 293 -3.37 -6.57 -23.72
N ARG A 294 -2.79 -6.38 -24.90
CA ARG A 294 -2.77 -7.38 -25.99
C ARG A 294 -1.38 -7.89 -26.35
N GLY A 295 -0.35 -7.36 -25.71
CA GLY A 295 1.04 -7.54 -26.10
C GLY A 295 1.83 -6.25 -25.90
N SER A 296 3.15 -6.37 -26.02
CA SER A 296 4.08 -5.29 -25.74
C SER A 296 3.93 -4.11 -26.71
N VAL A 297 4.02 -2.89 -26.18
CA VAL A 297 3.77 -1.65 -26.94
C VAL A 297 4.82 -0.59 -26.65
N VAL A 298 5.21 0.14 -27.70
CA VAL A 298 5.89 1.44 -27.59
C VAL A 298 4.91 2.54 -28.01
N ALA A 299 4.67 3.51 -27.14
CA ALA A 299 3.69 4.57 -27.37
C ALA A 299 4.20 5.96 -26.92
N THR A 300 3.51 7.01 -27.34
CA THR A 300 3.80 8.39 -26.97
C THR A 300 2.58 9.02 -26.30
N ALA A 301 2.79 9.81 -25.26
CA ALA A 301 1.71 10.52 -24.57
C ALA A 301 0.94 11.46 -25.49
N GLN A 302 -0.39 11.38 -25.45
CA GLN A 302 -1.29 12.35 -26.04
C GLN A 302 -1.75 13.35 -24.99
N TRP A 303 -1.85 14.61 -25.42
CA TRP A 303 -2.12 15.73 -24.54
C TRP A 303 -3.26 16.56 -25.11
N THR A 304 -4.21 16.93 -24.26
CA THR A 304 -5.22 17.93 -24.56
C THR A 304 -4.86 19.21 -23.83
N ALA A 305 -4.91 20.35 -24.53
CA ALA A 305 -4.66 21.63 -23.88
C ALA A 305 -5.71 21.85 -22.78
N THR A 306 -5.27 22.03 -21.53
CA THR A 306 -6.21 22.29 -20.45
C THR A 306 -6.88 23.63 -20.68
N SER A 307 -8.21 23.63 -20.64
CA SER A 307 -9.03 24.83 -20.73
C SER A 307 -9.59 25.13 -19.35
N TYR A 308 -9.29 26.32 -18.83
CA TYR A 308 -9.82 26.78 -17.56
C TYR A 308 -10.91 27.83 -17.80
N THR A 309 -12.04 27.69 -17.11
CA THR A 309 -13.12 28.68 -17.12
C THR A 309 -12.94 29.60 -15.92
N GLY A 310 -12.22 30.70 -16.08
CA GLY A 310 -11.88 31.58 -14.95
C GLY A 310 -11.09 32.82 -15.35
N ARG A 311 -10.64 33.59 -14.34
CA ARG A 311 -9.77 34.75 -14.56
C ARG A 311 -8.40 34.27 -15.07
N THR A 312 -7.96 34.84 -16.17
CA THR A 312 -6.58 34.71 -16.67
C THR A 312 -5.70 35.82 -16.12
N TYR A 313 -4.39 35.59 -16.10
CA TYR A 313 -3.41 36.55 -15.62
C TYR A 313 -2.39 36.84 -16.73
N SER A 314 -2.01 38.10 -16.89
CA SER A 314 -1.11 38.55 -17.96
C SER A 314 0.34 38.06 -17.81
N ASP A 315 0.72 37.64 -16.60
CA ASP A 315 2.06 37.20 -16.19
C ASP A 315 2.12 35.70 -15.83
N VAL A 316 1.13 34.91 -16.28
CA VAL A 316 1.07 33.45 -16.09
C VAL A 316 0.94 32.77 -17.45
N ASN A 317 2.05 32.21 -17.93
CA ASN A 317 2.19 31.57 -19.24
C ASN A 317 2.03 30.05 -19.12
N ARG A 318 1.53 29.38 -20.17
CA ARG A 318 1.34 27.91 -20.17
C ARG A 318 2.61 27.10 -19.87
N SER A 319 3.76 27.63 -20.24
CA SER A 319 5.07 27.02 -20.00
C SER A 319 5.59 27.22 -18.58
N ASP A 320 4.93 28.07 -17.77
CA ASP A 320 5.35 28.29 -16.39
C ASP A 320 5.04 27.04 -15.56
N TRP A 321 6.00 26.62 -14.75
CA TRP A 321 5.88 25.43 -13.88
C TRP A 321 4.72 25.51 -12.89
N PHE A 322 4.20 26.72 -12.64
CA PHE A 322 3.05 26.94 -11.77
C PHE A 322 1.71 27.12 -12.51
N TYR A 323 1.71 27.09 -13.85
CA TYR A 323 0.54 27.44 -14.66
C TYR A 323 -0.71 26.64 -14.28
N ASN A 324 -0.62 25.31 -14.28
CA ASN A 324 -1.76 24.44 -13.99
C ASN A 324 -2.33 24.70 -12.59
N TYR A 325 -1.45 24.83 -11.59
CA TYR A 325 -1.86 25.06 -10.21
C TYR A 325 -2.60 26.39 -10.04
N VAL A 326 -2.06 27.47 -10.62
CA VAL A 326 -2.66 28.80 -10.53
C VAL A 326 -4.02 28.82 -11.24
N MET A 327 -4.09 28.26 -12.44
CA MET A 327 -5.32 28.31 -13.23
C MET A 327 -6.42 27.43 -12.65
N GLU A 328 -6.10 26.23 -12.14
CA GLU A 328 -7.08 25.39 -11.44
C GLU A 328 -7.60 26.08 -10.18
N LEU A 329 -6.72 26.55 -9.30
CA LEU A 329 -7.13 27.23 -8.07
C LEU A 329 -7.90 28.53 -8.34
N SER A 330 -7.61 29.22 -9.44
CA SER A 330 -8.37 30.40 -9.90
C SER A 330 -9.79 30.02 -10.33
N GLN A 331 -9.95 28.93 -11.09
CA GLN A 331 -11.26 28.41 -11.49
C GLN A 331 -12.10 28.00 -10.28
N GLN A 332 -11.49 27.40 -9.26
CA GLN A 332 -12.16 27.04 -8.01
C GLN A 332 -12.42 28.25 -7.08
N GLY A 333 -11.98 29.45 -7.46
CA GLY A 333 -12.15 30.66 -6.64
C GLY A 333 -11.30 30.71 -5.37
N ILE A 334 -10.34 29.79 -5.23
CA ILE A 334 -9.40 29.73 -4.10
C ILE A 334 -8.35 30.82 -4.27
N VAL A 335 -7.73 30.88 -5.45
CA VAL A 335 -6.70 31.85 -5.81
C VAL A 335 -7.28 33.02 -6.61
N GLY A 336 -6.75 34.22 -6.40
CA GLY A 336 -7.05 35.42 -7.17
C GLY A 336 -5.79 36.21 -7.54
N GLY A 337 -5.92 37.10 -8.52
CA GLY A 337 -4.87 38.04 -8.93
C GLY A 337 -5.10 39.44 -8.37
N ASN A 338 -4.20 40.35 -8.72
CA ASN A 338 -4.25 41.77 -8.38
C ASN A 338 -5.23 42.51 -9.30
N ASP A 339 -5.61 43.73 -8.91
CA ASP A 339 -6.56 44.56 -9.66
C ASP A 339 -6.04 45.00 -11.05
N ASP A 340 -4.72 44.93 -11.27
CA ASP A 340 -4.07 45.21 -12.55
C ASP A 340 -4.10 44.01 -13.54
N GLY A 341 -4.72 42.89 -13.16
CA GLY A 341 -4.83 41.69 -13.98
C GLY A 341 -3.61 40.76 -13.91
N THR A 342 -2.66 41.02 -13.01
CA THR A 342 -1.50 40.13 -12.77
C THR A 342 -1.75 39.14 -11.63
N PHE A 343 -1.03 38.03 -11.62
CA PHE A 343 -0.94 37.10 -10.49
C PHE A 343 0.23 37.44 -9.57
N ALA A 344 1.30 38.07 -10.07
CA ALA A 344 2.56 38.36 -9.39
C ALA A 344 3.25 37.11 -8.78
N PRO A 345 3.63 36.11 -9.60
CA PRO A 345 4.08 34.79 -9.15
C PRO A 345 5.31 34.84 -8.23
N ASN A 346 6.24 35.77 -8.48
CA ASN A 346 7.51 35.87 -7.74
C ASN A 346 7.42 36.75 -6.48
N ARG A 347 6.26 37.36 -6.19
CA ARG A 347 6.07 38.17 -4.98
C ARG A 347 5.94 37.25 -3.77
N ALA A 348 6.51 37.66 -2.63
CA ALA A 348 6.28 37.02 -1.35
C ALA A 348 4.78 37.08 -0.96
N THR A 349 4.25 35.96 -0.49
CA THR A 349 2.85 35.84 -0.05
C THR A 349 2.70 36.35 1.39
N SER A 350 1.70 37.19 1.65
CA SER A 350 1.43 37.69 3.00
C SER A 350 0.76 36.62 3.87
N THR A 351 0.82 36.81 5.19
CA THR A 351 0.16 35.93 6.17
C THR A 351 -1.35 35.89 5.94
N GLY A 352 -1.98 37.04 5.70
CA GLY A 352 -3.42 37.13 5.42
C GLY A 352 -3.82 36.40 4.14
N GLU A 353 -3.02 36.53 3.08
CA GLU A 353 -3.22 35.76 1.84
C GLU A 353 -3.16 34.26 2.11
N MET A 354 -2.12 33.81 2.81
CA MET A 354 -1.92 32.38 3.03
C MET A 354 -3.01 31.74 3.91
N LEU A 355 -3.46 32.46 4.95
CA LEU A 355 -4.56 32.02 5.80
C LEU A 355 -5.85 31.81 5.00
N LYS A 356 -6.19 32.77 4.13
CA LYS A 356 -7.34 32.64 3.22
C LYS A 356 -7.18 31.42 2.31
N LEU A 357 -6.05 31.31 1.60
CA LEU A 357 -5.84 30.28 0.59
C LEU A 357 -5.97 28.87 1.17
N LEU A 358 -5.34 28.62 2.31
CA LEU A 358 -5.36 27.30 2.95
C LEU A 358 -6.72 26.94 3.54
N LEU A 359 -7.44 27.90 4.14
CA LEU A 359 -8.80 27.65 4.63
C LEU A 359 -9.73 27.25 3.48
N LEU A 360 -9.71 28.00 2.37
CA LEU A 360 -10.53 27.68 1.21
C LEU A 360 -10.13 26.35 0.58
N ALA A 361 -8.83 26.06 0.45
CA ALA A 361 -8.35 24.79 -0.08
C ALA A 361 -8.68 23.58 0.80
N THR A 362 -8.90 23.79 2.10
CA THR A 362 -9.34 22.74 3.05
C THR A 362 -10.87 22.71 3.23
N GLY A 363 -11.63 23.35 2.33
CA GLY A 363 -13.10 23.29 2.31
C GLY A 363 -13.80 24.24 3.28
N HIS A 364 -13.07 25.10 3.99
CA HIS A 364 -13.66 26.08 4.90
C HIS A 364 -14.26 27.25 4.10
N LYS A 365 -15.32 27.85 4.66
CA LYS A 365 -16.03 28.97 4.02
C LYS A 365 -15.22 30.27 4.07
N VAL A 366 -15.52 31.18 3.14
CA VAL A 366 -15.07 32.57 3.15
C VAL A 366 -15.41 33.23 4.49
N GLN A 367 -14.41 33.90 5.09
CA GLN A 367 -14.56 34.59 6.38
C GLN A 367 -14.72 36.10 6.15
N SER A 368 -15.67 36.73 6.83
CA SER A 368 -15.85 38.18 6.80
C SER A 368 -14.82 38.88 7.70
N PRO A 369 -14.29 40.05 7.31
CA PRO A 369 -13.39 40.83 8.16
C PRO A 369 -14.03 41.16 9.52
N VAL A 370 -13.24 41.08 10.60
CA VAL A 370 -13.64 41.46 11.97
C VAL A 370 -12.94 42.73 12.46
N THR A 371 -11.97 43.22 11.70
CA THR A 371 -11.31 44.52 11.83
C THR A 371 -11.30 45.24 10.46
N GLU A 372 -10.65 46.39 10.35
CA GLU A 372 -10.45 47.10 9.07
C GLU A 372 -9.62 46.29 8.07
N HIS A 373 -8.75 45.40 8.55
CA HIS A 373 -7.94 44.56 7.68
C HIS A 373 -8.77 43.41 7.08
N TRP A 374 -8.73 43.26 5.75
CA TRP A 374 -9.57 42.31 5.00
C TRP A 374 -9.39 40.84 5.41
N ALA A 375 -8.18 40.44 5.85
CA ALA A 375 -7.87 39.07 6.25
C ALA A 375 -8.17 38.75 7.73
N SER A 376 -8.62 39.73 8.52
CA SER A 376 -8.76 39.60 9.98
C SER A 376 -9.71 38.47 10.40
N GLY A 377 -10.81 38.26 9.66
CA GLY A 377 -11.74 37.16 9.91
C GLY A 377 -11.12 35.78 9.75
N TYR A 378 -10.29 35.59 8.72
CA TYR A 378 -9.57 34.35 8.48
C TYR A 378 -8.57 34.06 9.60
N ALA A 379 -7.88 35.08 10.10
CA ALA A 379 -6.94 34.94 11.20
C ALA A 379 -7.63 34.58 12.52
N LEU A 380 -8.74 35.23 12.84
CA LEU A 380 -9.54 34.88 14.03
C LEU A 380 -10.07 33.45 13.93
N TYR A 381 -10.62 33.08 12.77
CA TYR A 381 -11.15 31.74 12.54
C TYR A 381 -10.06 30.66 12.70
N ALA A 382 -8.92 30.82 12.03
CA ALA A 382 -7.79 29.90 12.11
C ALA A 382 -7.27 29.74 13.55
N TYR A 383 -7.25 30.82 14.34
CA TYR A 383 -6.88 30.75 15.76
C TYR A 383 -7.95 30.03 16.60
N SER A 384 -9.24 30.34 16.39
CA SER A 384 -10.35 29.74 17.15
C SER A 384 -10.47 28.23 16.95
N MET A 385 -10.11 27.73 15.78
CA MET A 385 -10.08 26.30 15.44
C MET A 385 -8.79 25.61 15.89
N GLY A 386 -7.83 26.35 16.48
CA GLY A 386 -6.53 25.81 16.92
C GLY A 386 -5.52 25.55 15.80
N PHE A 387 -5.85 25.94 14.55
CA PHE A 387 -4.98 25.76 13.40
C PHE A 387 -3.77 26.70 13.45
N ALA A 388 -4.00 27.98 13.78
CA ALA A 388 -2.94 28.95 13.97
C ALA A 388 -2.41 28.95 15.42
N ALA A 389 -1.09 29.09 15.60
CA ALA A 389 -0.47 29.11 16.92
C ALA A 389 -0.71 30.41 17.71
N GLN A 390 -1.12 31.48 17.03
CA GLN A 390 -1.34 32.80 17.62
C GLN A 390 -2.48 33.54 16.91
N ALA A 391 -3.07 34.51 17.60
CA ALA A 391 -3.92 35.52 16.98
C ALA A 391 -3.04 36.58 16.29
N TYR A 392 -3.16 36.71 14.96
CA TYR A 392 -2.39 37.69 14.19
C TYR A 392 -3.02 39.08 14.28
N SER A 393 -2.20 40.10 14.55
CA SER A 393 -2.59 41.51 14.41
C SER A 393 -2.64 41.94 12.95
N ASP A 394 -3.41 42.98 12.62
CA ASP A 394 -3.51 43.54 11.27
C ASP A 394 -2.14 43.80 10.63
N ALA A 395 -1.20 44.39 11.38
CA ALA A 395 0.16 44.65 10.89
C ALA A 395 1.01 43.39 10.62
N GLN A 396 0.64 42.23 11.17
CA GLN A 396 1.28 40.94 10.88
C GLN A 396 0.66 40.27 9.65
N LEU A 397 -0.61 40.54 9.35
CA LEU A 397 -1.30 39.96 8.20
C LEU A 397 -0.70 40.39 6.86
N ASP A 398 -0.11 41.58 6.79
CA ASP A 398 0.61 42.08 5.61
C ASP A 398 2.06 41.58 5.49
N ARG A 399 2.60 40.94 6.53
CA ARG A 399 3.99 40.43 6.50
C ARG A 399 4.04 39.04 5.88
N GLY A 400 5.19 38.72 5.28
CA GLY A 400 5.45 37.38 4.76
C GLY A 400 5.36 36.32 5.86
N ILE A 401 4.72 35.19 5.57
CA ILE A 401 4.62 34.03 6.44
C ILE A 401 5.82 33.08 6.23
N SER A 402 6.28 32.43 7.29
CA SER A 402 7.35 31.43 7.21
C SER A 402 6.83 30.09 6.66
N ARG A 403 7.69 29.32 5.98
CA ARG A 403 7.33 27.97 5.49
C ARG A 403 6.93 27.02 6.63
N LEU A 404 7.54 27.17 7.80
CA LEU A 404 7.20 26.38 8.99
C LEU A 404 5.78 26.68 9.50
N ASP A 405 5.40 27.96 9.58
CA ASP A 405 4.05 28.33 10.01
C ASP A 405 3.00 27.85 9.02
N VAL A 406 3.30 27.94 7.71
CA VAL A 406 2.47 27.36 6.66
C VAL A 406 2.26 25.87 6.88
N ALA A 407 3.34 25.10 7.11
CA ALA A 407 3.24 23.67 7.29
C ALA A 407 2.43 23.29 8.53
N ARG A 408 2.70 23.91 9.67
CA ARG A 408 1.94 23.64 10.91
C ARG A 408 0.46 23.97 10.75
N PHE A 409 0.15 25.11 10.12
CA PHE A 409 -1.22 25.53 9.88
C PHE A 409 -1.94 24.62 8.90
N ALA A 410 -1.32 24.30 7.75
CA ALA A 410 -1.86 23.39 6.75
C ALA A 410 -2.10 21.99 7.32
N ALA A 411 -1.14 21.43 8.07
CA ALA A 411 -1.28 20.12 8.71
C ALA A 411 -2.50 20.09 9.61
N LYS A 412 -2.64 21.07 10.50
CA LYS A 412 -3.78 21.16 11.42
C LYS A 412 -5.11 21.40 10.71
N ALA A 413 -5.13 22.25 9.69
CA ALA A 413 -6.34 22.52 8.90
C ALA A 413 -6.80 21.29 8.09
N LEU A 414 -5.85 20.42 7.73
CA LEU A 414 -6.10 19.11 7.12
C LEU A 414 -6.36 17.99 8.16
N GLY A 415 -6.27 18.28 9.46
CA GLY A 415 -6.48 17.30 10.53
C GLY A 415 -5.29 16.38 10.83
N TYR A 416 -4.11 16.65 10.27
CA TYR A 416 -2.88 15.91 10.57
C TYR A 416 -2.34 16.24 11.97
N GLY A 417 -1.93 15.20 12.69
CA GLY A 417 -1.09 15.30 13.88
C GLY A 417 0.39 15.47 13.54
N ALA A 418 1.22 15.70 14.57
CA ALA A 418 2.66 15.68 14.40
C ALA A 418 3.14 14.23 14.21
N SER A 419 3.85 13.95 13.11
CA SER A 419 4.49 12.65 12.88
C SER A 419 5.68 12.46 13.83
N ASN A 420 5.89 11.22 14.27
CA ASN A 420 7.06 10.81 15.07
C ASN A 420 8.16 10.16 14.20
N ALA A 421 7.97 10.09 12.88
CA ALA A 421 8.96 9.54 11.96
C ALA A 421 10.21 10.42 11.87
N ALA A 422 11.30 9.83 11.38
CA ALA A 422 12.51 10.58 11.08
C ALA A 422 12.22 11.58 9.95
N THR A 423 12.51 12.86 10.20
CA THR A 423 12.38 13.90 9.17
C THR A 423 13.26 13.58 7.95
N PRO A 424 12.73 13.74 6.72
CA PRO A 424 13.51 13.61 5.49
C PRO A 424 14.40 14.84 5.23
N PHE A 425 14.23 15.91 6.01
CA PHE A 425 14.88 17.20 5.79
C PHE A 425 16.06 17.42 6.74
N ALA A 426 17.17 17.89 6.19
CA ALA A 426 18.41 18.12 6.93
C ALA A 426 18.37 19.36 7.86
N ASP A 427 17.43 20.28 7.64
CA ASP A 427 17.39 21.60 8.29
C ASP A 427 16.15 21.86 9.15
N VAL A 428 15.27 20.86 9.33
CA VAL A 428 14.09 20.97 10.18
C VAL A 428 13.72 19.62 10.79
N ASN A 429 13.43 19.62 12.10
CA ASN A 429 12.88 18.49 12.83
C ASN A 429 11.55 18.92 13.48
N ASP A 430 10.48 18.89 12.69
CA ASP A 430 9.12 19.25 13.11
C ASP A 430 8.14 18.17 12.61
N GLY A 431 7.35 17.62 13.52
CA GLY A 431 6.46 16.50 13.19
C GLY A 431 5.34 16.87 12.21
N TYR A 432 4.89 18.12 12.17
CA TYR A 432 3.89 18.53 11.17
C TYR A 432 4.51 18.72 9.79
N VAL A 433 5.75 19.19 9.72
CA VAL A 433 6.50 19.23 8.46
C VAL A 433 6.70 17.82 7.91
N THR A 434 7.05 16.87 8.79
CA THR A 434 7.23 15.46 8.43
C THR A 434 5.92 14.83 7.96
N ALA A 435 4.82 15.03 8.70
CA ALA A 435 3.49 14.55 8.31
C ALA A 435 3.06 15.06 6.93
N LEU A 436 3.33 16.34 6.62
CA LEU A 436 3.01 16.90 5.32
C LEU A 436 3.96 16.46 4.20
N TYR A 437 5.17 16.01 4.51
CA TYR A 437 6.02 15.34 3.54
C TYR A 437 5.51 13.94 3.22
N GLU A 438 5.13 13.18 4.26
CA GLU A 438 4.51 11.85 4.11
C GLU A 438 3.22 11.93 3.28
N ALA A 439 2.44 13.00 3.46
CA ALA A 439 1.25 13.29 2.67
C ALA A 439 1.55 13.87 1.26
N GLY A 440 2.82 14.07 0.89
CA GLY A 440 3.23 14.60 -0.42
C GLY A 440 2.99 16.11 -0.63
N VAL A 441 2.55 16.85 0.39
CA VAL A 441 2.32 18.31 0.32
C VAL A 441 3.64 19.07 0.23
N PHE A 442 4.62 18.71 1.06
CA PHE A 442 5.95 19.31 1.07
C PHE A 442 6.99 18.31 0.63
N ILE A 443 7.69 18.58 -0.47
CA ILE A 443 8.72 17.68 -1.03
C ILE A 443 10.16 18.17 -0.79
N GLY A 444 10.31 19.39 -0.27
CA GLY A 444 11.59 20.07 -0.06
C GLY A 444 12.39 20.33 -1.32
N THR A 445 13.64 20.75 -1.13
CA THR A 445 14.61 21.03 -2.20
C THR A 445 15.80 20.10 -2.02
N LYS A 446 16.13 19.29 -3.04
CA LYS A 446 17.32 18.43 -3.02
C LYS A 446 18.58 19.25 -3.33
N VAL A 447 19.61 19.09 -2.50
CA VAL A 447 20.95 19.64 -2.71
C VAL A 447 21.96 18.52 -2.44
N GLY A 448 22.49 17.93 -3.51
CA GLY A 448 23.22 16.67 -3.43
C GLY A 448 22.29 15.53 -2.98
N ASP A 449 22.73 14.73 -2.03
CA ASP A 449 21.96 13.60 -1.48
C ASP A 449 20.99 14.01 -0.36
N LEU A 450 20.98 15.29 0.05
CA LEU A 450 20.18 15.80 1.16
C LEU A 450 18.98 16.62 0.67
N SER A 451 17.87 16.54 1.41
CA SER A 451 16.68 17.37 1.17
C SER A 451 16.58 18.47 2.23
N TYR A 452 16.16 19.68 1.82
CA TYR A 452 16.03 20.85 2.68
C TYR A 452 14.61 21.44 2.60
N PHE A 453 14.09 21.92 3.73
CA PHE A 453 12.77 22.51 3.85
C PHE A 453 12.78 24.05 3.86
N TYR A 454 13.84 24.65 4.40
CA TYR A 454 14.03 26.09 4.61
C TYR A 454 12.95 26.75 5.49
N PRO A 455 12.84 26.38 6.78
CA PRO A 455 11.67 26.71 7.61
C PRO A 455 11.38 28.21 7.77
N ASN A 456 12.42 29.05 7.75
CA ASN A 456 12.30 30.50 7.99
C ASN A 456 12.20 31.34 6.70
N SER A 457 12.34 30.71 5.53
CA SER A 457 12.27 31.43 4.26
C SER A 457 10.85 31.90 3.96
N SER A 458 10.73 33.07 3.36
CA SER A 458 9.48 33.53 2.75
C SER A 458 9.12 32.67 1.55
N ILE A 459 7.84 32.54 1.25
CA ILE A 459 7.35 31.76 0.11
C ILE A 459 6.69 32.65 -0.95
N THR A 460 7.03 32.42 -2.21
CA THR A 460 6.45 33.15 -3.35
C THR A 460 5.03 32.69 -3.65
N ARG A 461 4.24 33.51 -4.36
CA ARG A 461 2.86 33.15 -4.76
C ARG A 461 2.79 31.94 -5.68
N ALA A 462 3.78 31.76 -6.57
CA ALA A 462 3.91 30.58 -7.41
C ALA A 462 4.13 29.30 -6.58
N GLU A 463 5.06 29.33 -5.62
CA GLU A 463 5.30 28.19 -4.72
C GLU A 463 4.06 27.89 -3.86
N VAL A 464 3.41 28.93 -3.33
CA VAL A 464 2.15 28.78 -2.58
C VAL A 464 1.07 28.12 -3.43
N ALA A 465 0.90 28.51 -4.70
CA ALA A 465 -0.09 27.88 -5.56
C ALA A 465 0.12 26.36 -5.67
N THR A 466 1.37 25.88 -5.69
CA THR A 466 1.65 24.44 -5.76
C THR A 466 1.34 23.70 -4.46
N ILE A 467 1.56 24.34 -3.31
CA ILE A 467 1.28 23.78 -2.00
C ILE A 467 -0.24 23.76 -1.79
N VAL A 468 -0.90 24.88 -2.04
CA VAL A 468 -2.35 25.02 -1.94
C VAL A 468 -3.07 24.09 -2.90
N TYR A 469 -2.53 23.88 -4.11
CA TYR A 469 -3.07 22.89 -5.04
C TYR A 469 -2.94 21.47 -4.49
N ARG A 470 -1.78 21.08 -3.96
CA ARG A 470 -1.63 19.75 -3.33
C ARG A 470 -2.54 19.57 -2.13
N ILE A 471 -2.73 20.60 -1.33
CA ILE A 471 -3.68 20.60 -0.20
C ILE A 471 -5.12 20.48 -0.69
N TYR A 472 -5.49 21.21 -1.74
CA TYR A 472 -6.79 21.12 -2.39
C TYR A 472 -7.01 19.75 -3.02
N GLN A 473 -5.99 19.19 -3.68
CA GLN A 473 -6.05 17.85 -4.22
C GLN A 473 -6.23 16.85 -3.09
N LEU A 474 -5.43 16.91 -2.02
CA LEU A 474 -5.61 16.03 -0.86
C LEU A 474 -6.98 16.19 -0.21
N SER A 475 -7.50 17.41 -0.03
CA SER A 475 -8.84 17.61 0.52
C SER A 475 -9.95 17.16 -0.44
N SER A 476 -9.68 17.13 -1.75
CA SER A 476 -10.61 16.67 -2.79
C SER A 476 -10.52 15.16 -3.10
N LEU A 477 -9.34 14.55 -2.90
CA LEU A 477 -9.01 13.14 -3.11
C LEU A 477 -9.29 12.32 -1.84
N ASP A 478 -9.06 12.90 -0.65
CA ASP A 478 -9.42 12.33 0.64
C ASP A 478 -10.90 12.62 0.94
N GLN A 479 -11.78 11.99 0.15
CA GLN A 479 -13.23 11.96 0.41
C GLN A 479 -13.60 11.27 1.73
N LYS A 480 -12.64 10.80 2.54
CA LYS A 480 -12.93 10.43 3.92
C LYS A 480 -12.79 11.66 4.79
N GLN A 481 -13.92 12.36 4.96
CA GLN A 481 -14.14 13.23 6.11
C GLN A 481 -13.53 12.55 7.35
N LYS A 482 -12.79 13.29 8.19
CA LYS A 482 -12.19 12.72 9.40
C LYS A 482 -13.09 12.99 10.61
N ILE A 483 -13.15 12.05 11.54
CA ILE A 483 -13.73 12.22 12.87
C ILE A 483 -12.57 12.44 13.85
N HIS A 484 -12.65 13.52 14.61
CA HIS A 484 -11.72 13.81 15.70
C HIS A 484 -12.35 13.44 17.04
N TYR A 485 -11.79 12.45 17.72
CA TYR A 485 -12.26 11.98 19.02
C TYR A 485 -11.08 11.81 19.98
N LYS A 486 -10.96 12.72 20.96
CA LYS A 486 -9.81 12.79 21.87
C LYS A 486 -8.49 12.83 21.09
N ASP A 487 -7.59 11.88 21.32
CA ASP A 487 -6.29 11.76 20.66
C ASP A 487 -6.37 10.97 19.34
N TYR A 488 -7.57 10.53 18.93
CA TYR A 488 -7.79 9.80 17.69
C TYR A 488 -8.24 10.73 16.56
N THR A 489 -7.57 10.59 15.39
CA THR A 489 -8.07 11.06 14.10
C THR A 489 -8.45 9.84 13.30
N LEU A 490 -9.73 9.72 12.97
CA LEU A 490 -10.33 8.52 12.38
C LEU A 490 -10.93 8.85 11.03
N ASP A 491 -10.87 7.91 10.10
CA ASP A 491 -11.58 8.02 8.83
C ASP A 491 -13.09 7.86 9.06
N VAL A 492 -13.91 8.69 8.41
CA VAL A 492 -15.34 8.40 8.29
C VAL A 492 -15.51 7.09 7.52
N LEU A 493 -16.08 6.10 8.18
CA LEU A 493 -16.58 4.86 7.60
C LEU A 493 -17.60 5.13 6.50
N GLU A 494 -17.31 4.63 5.31
CA GLU A 494 -18.16 4.74 4.12
C GLU A 494 -19.44 3.91 4.28
N GLY A 495 -20.56 4.41 3.76
CA GLY A 495 -21.85 3.69 3.81
C GLY A 495 -22.53 3.66 5.18
N VAL A 496 -21.88 4.17 6.24
CA VAL A 496 -22.47 4.27 7.57
C VAL A 496 -23.31 5.55 7.67
N PRO A 497 -24.63 5.46 7.92
CA PRO A 497 -25.49 6.63 8.07
C PRO A 497 -25.01 7.58 9.17
N THR A 498 -25.16 8.87 8.94
CA THR A 498 -24.75 9.92 9.89
C THR A 498 -25.92 10.39 10.73
N ASN A 499 -25.63 10.83 11.95
CA ASN A 499 -26.60 11.40 12.86
C ASN A 499 -27.21 12.68 12.25
N ALA A 500 -28.51 12.65 11.99
CA ALA A 500 -29.27 13.75 11.41
C ALA A 500 -30.15 14.50 12.44
N TYR A 501 -30.04 14.19 13.73
CA TYR A 501 -30.88 14.80 14.76
C TYR A 501 -30.62 16.30 14.89
N ASN A 502 -31.71 17.06 14.97
CA ASN A 502 -31.66 18.49 15.22
C ASN A 502 -31.29 18.75 16.68
N GLN A 503 -30.03 19.15 16.92
CA GLN A 503 -29.52 19.41 18.27
C GLN A 503 -30.37 20.41 19.08
N SER A 504 -31.04 21.36 18.41
CA SER A 504 -31.88 22.36 19.07
C SER A 504 -33.27 21.85 19.48
N ALA A 505 -33.68 20.68 18.99
CA ALA A 505 -34.97 20.08 19.31
C ALA A 505 -34.93 19.27 20.63
N PHE A 506 -33.75 19.00 21.18
CA PHE A 506 -33.59 18.34 22.48
C PHE A 506 -33.94 19.30 23.62
N VAL A 507 -34.87 18.87 24.47
CA VAL A 507 -35.29 19.62 25.66
C VAL A 507 -35.28 18.70 26.86
N LYS A 508 -34.53 19.08 27.89
CA LYS A 508 -34.47 18.36 29.16
C LYS A 508 -35.34 19.04 30.22
N ASN A 509 -36.28 18.32 30.81
CA ASN A 509 -37.08 18.76 31.94
C ASN A 509 -36.93 17.77 33.11
N GLY A 510 -36.17 18.16 34.13
CA GLY A 510 -35.79 17.24 35.21
C GLY A 510 -35.00 16.04 34.68
N SER A 511 -35.49 14.83 34.96
CA SER A 511 -34.90 13.57 34.47
C SER A 511 -35.27 13.26 33.03
N ILE A 512 -36.30 13.89 32.48
CA ILE A 512 -36.90 13.50 31.19
C ILE A 512 -36.29 14.33 30.05
N MET A 513 -35.80 13.64 29.01
CA MET A 513 -35.43 14.24 27.73
C MET A 513 -36.58 14.08 26.73
N THR A 514 -36.91 15.15 26.01
CA THR A 514 -37.82 15.10 24.86
C THR A 514 -37.10 15.59 23.60
N TYR A 515 -37.57 15.10 22.44
CA TYR A 515 -37.11 15.56 21.13
C TYR A 515 -38.29 16.18 20.37
N ASN A 516 -38.26 17.50 20.21
CA ASN A 516 -39.39 18.29 19.73
C ASN A 516 -39.39 18.47 18.21
N ASP A 517 -39.03 17.42 17.46
CA ASP A 517 -39.20 17.37 16.01
C ASP A 517 -40.45 16.55 15.68
N PRO A 518 -41.49 17.15 15.07
CA PRO A 518 -42.74 16.44 14.80
C PRO A 518 -42.61 15.32 13.76
N SER A 519 -41.49 15.26 13.02
CA SER A 519 -41.23 14.19 12.05
C SER A 519 -40.71 12.90 12.68
N VAL A 520 -40.26 12.95 13.94
CA VAL A 520 -39.66 11.81 14.64
C VAL A 520 -40.52 11.43 15.83
N ARG A 521 -40.95 10.17 15.87
CA ARG A 521 -41.64 9.62 17.04
C ARG A 521 -40.60 9.21 18.07
N THR A 522 -40.81 9.57 19.32
CA THR A 522 -39.92 9.18 20.42
C THR A 522 -40.67 8.47 21.53
N ARG A 523 -39.93 7.67 22.30
CA ARG A 523 -40.34 7.07 23.55
C ARG A 523 -39.29 7.35 24.61
N VAL A 524 -39.72 7.57 25.84
CA VAL A 524 -38.80 7.71 26.98
C VAL A 524 -38.69 6.37 27.67
N GLY A 525 -37.50 5.99 28.09
CA GLY A 525 -37.27 4.72 28.76
C GLY A 525 -36.24 4.81 29.85
N ILE A 526 -36.06 3.65 30.48
CA ILE A 526 -35.02 3.39 31.47
C ILE A 526 -34.39 2.04 31.19
N ASP A 527 -33.13 1.87 31.56
CA ASP A 527 -32.53 0.55 31.72
C ASP A 527 -32.26 0.23 33.20
N VAL A 528 -32.46 -1.03 33.56
CA VAL A 528 -32.46 -1.48 34.96
C VAL A 528 -31.70 -2.79 35.13
N SER A 529 -31.18 -2.97 36.33
CA SER A 529 -30.51 -4.20 36.78
C SER A 529 -30.77 -4.42 38.27
N GLN A 530 -30.25 -5.51 38.84
CA GLN A 530 -30.36 -5.75 40.29
C GLN A 530 -29.92 -4.58 41.18
N TYR A 531 -29.13 -3.62 40.66
CA TYR A 531 -28.70 -2.43 41.40
C TYR A 531 -29.82 -1.44 41.72
N GLN A 532 -30.94 -1.46 40.99
CA GLN A 532 -32.13 -0.64 41.29
C GLN A 532 -32.94 -1.18 42.48
N GLY A 533 -32.67 -2.39 42.96
CA GLY A 533 -33.29 -2.97 44.15
C GLY A 533 -34.75 -3.36 43.94
N ASP A 534 -35.64 -2.84 44.79
CA ASP A 534 -37.08 -3.10 44.66
C ASP A 534 -37.73 -1.93 43.90
N VAL A 535 -38.46 -2.26 42.83
CA VAL A 535 -39.10 -1.30 41.93
C VAL A 535 -40.62 -1.39 42.02
N ASP A 536 -41.28 -0.24 42.22
CA ASP A 536 -42.73 -0.12 42.13
C ASP A 536 -43.13 0.22 40.68
N TRP A 537 -43.35 -0.82 39.88
CA TRP A 537 -43.68 -0.72 38.46
C TRP A 537 -44.98 0.04 38.17
N GLU A 538 -45.96 0.00 39.07
CA GLU A 538 -47.21 0.77 38.94
C GLU A 538 -46.97 2.27 39.12
N SER A 539 -45.97 2.65 39.91
CA SER A 539 -45.54 4.04 40.02
C SER A 539 -44.73 4.48 38.80
N VAL A 540 -43.85 3.61 38.28
CA VAL A 540 -43.09 3.88 37.05
C VAL A 540 -44.04 4.06 35.85
N ALA A 541 -45.04 3.20 35.69
CA ALA A 541 -46.01 3.31 34.58
C ALA A 541 -46.93 4.54 34.65
N ARG A 542 -46.91 5.29 35.78
CA ARG A 542 -47.60 6.58 35.90
C ARG A 542 -46.72 7.77 35.55
N THR A 543 -45.42 7.58 35.30
CA THR A 543 -44.53 8.62 34.79
C THR A 543 -44.53 8.62 33.27
N GLU A 544 -43.65 9.43 32.66
CA GLU A 544 -43.45 9.51 31.21
C GLU A 544 -42.65 8.33 30.64
N VAL A 545 -42.41 7.26 31.41
CA VAL A 545 -41.61 6.10 30.96
C VAL A 545 -42.51 5.17 30.15
N ASP A 546 -42.10 4.88 28.91
CA ASP A 546 -42.80 4.03 27.94
C ASP A 546 -42.19 2.61 27.85
N PHE A 547 -40.88 2.49 28.09
CA PHE A 547 -40.16 1.22 27.97
C PHE A 547 -39.08 1.01 29.03
N VAL A 548 -38.71 -0.25 29.22
CA VAL A 548 -37.67 -0.71 30.15
C VAL A 548 -36.75 -1.70 29.43
N ILE A 549 -35.43 -1.52 29.49
CA ILE A 549 -34.45 -2.54 29.07
C ILE A 549 -33.84 -3.19 30.32
N ALA A 550 -34.19 -4.44 30.60
CA ALA A 550 -33.76 -5.13 31.82
C ALA A 550 -32.52 -6.01 31.60
N ARG A 551 -31.52 -5.91 32.49
CA ARG A 551 -30.33 -6.78 32.40
C ARG A 551 -30.70 -8.23 32.66
N VAL A 552 -30.33 -9.12 31.75
CA VAL A 552 -30.49 -10.58 31.90
C VAL A 552 -29.35 -11.18 32.71
N GLY A 553 -28.14 -10.67 32.49
CA GLY A 553 -26.92 -11.17 33.08
C GLY A 553 -25.70 -10.50 32.46
N GLY A 554 -24.55 -11.11 32.65
CA GLY A 554 -23.34 -10.66 31.98
C GLY A 554 -22.22 -11.69 32.01
N ARG A 555 -21.11 -11.37 31.34
CA ARG A 555 -19.87 -12.12 31.40
C ARG A 555 -18.82 -11.33 32.17
N GLY A 556 -18.17 -11.98 33.13
CA GLY A 556 -17.16 -11.35 33.98
C GLY A 556 -15.91 -10.94 33.20
N TYR A 557 -15.44 -9.70 33.38
CA TYR A 557 -14.29 -9.12 32.67
C TYR A 557 -12.91 -9.71 33.04
N THR A 558 -12.85 -10.68 33.96
CA THR A 558 -11.59 -11.38 34.33
C THR A 558 -11.63 -12.84 33.92
N ALA A 559 -12.40 -13.68 34.63
CA ALA A 559 -12.46 -15.11 34.37
C ALA A 559 -13.35 -15.50 33.17
N GLY A 560 -14.13 -14.56 32.62
CA GLY A 560 -15.03 -14.83 31.50
C GLY A 560 -16.24 -15.69 31.85
N ALA A 561 -16.57 -15.88 33.12
CA ALA A 561 -17.75 -16.65 33.53
C ALA A 561 -19.05 -15.86 33.31
N ILE A 562 -20.06 -16.52 32.78
CA ILE A 562 -21.43 -15.97 32.69
C ILE A 562 -22.06 -15.98 34.08
N TYR A 563 -22.77 -14.90 34.42
CA TYR A 563 -23.57 -14.75 35.62
C TYR A 563 -24.94 -14.16 35.28
N GLU A 564 -25.93 -14.51 36.10
CA GLU A 564 -27.31 -14.05 35.98
C GLU A 564 -27.51 -12.74 36.76
N ASP A 565 -28.36 -11.85 36.24
CA ASP A 565 -28.90 -10.75 37.03
C ASP A 565 -30.11 -11.24 37.83
N THR A 566 -30.02 -11.18 39.15
CA THR A 566 -31.00 -11.80 40.06
C THR A 566 -32.38 -11.15 40.05
N LYS A 567 -32.54 -9.99 39.39
CA LYS A 567 -33.79 -9.25 39.32
C LYS A 567 -34.48 -9.31 37.94
N PHE A 568 -33.87 -9.94 36.93
CA PHE A 568 -34.42 -9.95 35.57
C PHE A 568 -35.88 -10.42 35.51
N ASP A 569 -36.18 -11.60 36.07
CA ASP A 569 -37.54 -12.19 36.00
C ASP A 569 -38.59 -11.27 36.68
N GLU A 570 -38.23 -10.72 37.85
CA GLU A 570 -39.08 -9.79 38.60
C GLU A 570 -39.35 -8.51 37.80
N TYR A 571 -38.34 -7.98 37.15
CA TYR A 571 -38.40 -6.74 36.39
C TYR A 571 -39.15 -6.91 35.07
N ALA A 572 -38.84 -7.96 34.31
CA ALA A 572 -39.48 -8.25 33.04
C ALA A 572 -40.99 -8.48 33.24
N ASP A 573 -41.38 -9.30 34.21
CA ASP A 573 -42.79 -9.56 34.50
C ASP A 573 -43.49 -8.37 35.16
N GLY A 574 -42.80 -7.66 36.05
CA GLY A 574 -43.31 -6.49 36.75
C GLY A 574 -43.63 -5.35 35.79
N ALA A 575 -42.65 -4.96 34.98
CA ALA A 575 -42.80 -3.92 33.97
C ALA A 575 -43.86 -4.28 32.92
N SER A 576 -43.85 -5.53 32.43
CA SER A 576 -44.84 -5.97 31.45
C SER A 576 -46.27 -5.96 32.01
N ARG A 577 -46.48 -6.41 33.26
CA ARG A 577 -47.80 -6.34 33.92
C ARG A 577 -48.28 -4.90 34.12
N ALA A 578 -47.38 -3.97 34.38
CA ALA A 578 -47.69 -2.55 34.49
C ALA A 578 -47.93 -1.86 33.13
N GLY A 579 -47.76 -2.59 32.01
CA GLY A 579 -48.06 -2.12 30.66
C GLY A 579 -46.89 -1.43 29.95
N LEU A 580 -45.67 -1.50 30.50
CA LEU A 580 -44.46 -0.97 29.87
C LEU A 580 -43.95 -1.94 28.80
N GLN A 581 -43.35 -1.40 27.73
CA GLN A 581 -42.62 -2.22 26.77
C GLN A 581 -41.34 -2.74 27.43
N VAL A 582 -41.03 -4.03 27.28
CA VAL A 582 -39.88 -4.67 27.93
C VAL A 582 -38.90 -5.17 26.88
N GLY A 583 -37.70 -4.61 26.88
CA GLY A 583 -36.51 -5.16 26.24
C GLY A 583 -35.56 -5.77 27.27
N ALA A 584 -34.44 -6.28 26.79
CA ALA A 584 -33.45 -6.97 27.59
C ALA A 584 -32.03 -6.59 27.16
N TYR A 585 -31.05 -6.64 28.05
CA TYR A 585 -29.64 -6.52 27.66
C TYR A 585 -28.75 -7.54 28.37
N PHE A 586 -27.63 -7.88 27.73
CA PHE A 586 -26.61 -8.74 28.31
C PHE A 586 -25.26 -8.03 28.30
N PHE A 587 -24.69 -7.83 29.49
CA PHE A 587 -23.37 -7.20 29.65
C PHE A 587 -22.28 -8.18 29.16
N SER A 588 -21.86 -8.03 27.91
CA SER A 588 -20.89 -8.89 27.25
C SER A 588 -19.46 -8.51 27.61
N GLN A 589 -18.65 -9.54 27.81
CA GLN A 589 -17.20 -9.46 27.81
C GLN A 589 -16.62 -10.58 26.93
N ALA A 590 -17.34 -10.96 25.88
CA ALA A 590 -16.92 -11.96 24.91
C ALA A 590 -15.62 -11.54 24.23
N ILE A 591 -14.72 -12.51 24.04
CA ILE A 591 -13.45 -12.33 23.30
C ILE A 591 -13.38 -13.22 22.05
N SER A 592 -14.48 -13.89 21.72
CA SER A 592 -14.62 -14.74 20.53
C SER A 592 -16.08 -14.81 20.11
N VAL A 593 -16.31 -15.24 18.87
CA VAL A 593 -17.66 -15.52 18.35
C VAL A 593 -18.37 -16.57 19.20
N ALA A 594 -17.71 -17.68 19.52
CA ALA A 594 -18.29 -18.76 20.32
C ALA A 594 -18.76 -18.28 21.70
N GLU A 595 -18.04 -17.37 22.33
CA GLU A 595 -18.47 -16.80 23.61
C GLU A 595 -19.69 -15.89 23.47
N ALA A 596 -19.82 -15.15 22.37
CA ALA A 596 -21.00 -14.33 22.10
C ALA A 596 -22.22 -15.21 21.76
N GLU A 597 -22.02 -16.35 21.09
CA GLU A 597 -23.08 -17.35 20.89
C GLU A 597 -23.55 -17.94 22.22
N GLU A 598 -22.62 -18.29 23.12
CA GLU A 598 -22.96 -18.75 24.49
C GLU A 598 -23.79 -17.71 25.25
N GLU A 599 -23.41 -16.43 25.14
CA GLU A 599 -24.15 -15.32 25.75
C GLU A 599 -25.56 -15.19 25.15
N ALA A 600 -25.71 -15.28 23.84
CA ALA A 600 -27.00 -15.23 23.17
C ALA A 600 -27.91 -16.39 23.59
N TYR A 601 -27.40 -17.62 23.65
CA TYR A 601 -28.19 -18.77 24.11
C TYR A 601 -28.59 -18.67 25.59
N PHE A 602 -27.72 -18.13 26.44
CA PHE A 602 -28.06 -17.84 27.83
C PHE A 602 -29.20 -16.83 27.92
N VAL A 603 -29.13 -15.76 27.12
CA VAL A 603 -30.19 -14.75 27.03
C VAL A 603 -31.49 -15.40 26.60
N LEU A 604 -31.50 -16.13 25.48
CA LEU A 604 -32.71 -16.79 24.98
C LEU A 604 -33.34 -17.75 25.98
N ASP A 605 -32.54 -18.47 26.78
CA ASP A 605 -33.09 -19.33 27.84
C ASP A 605 -33.79 -18.50 28.93
N LYS A 606 -33.18 -17.38 29.34
CA LYS A 606 -33.76 -16.47 30.33
C LYS A 606 -34.99 -15.72 29.82
N LEU A 607 -35.11 -15.43 28.52
CA LEU A 607 -36.30 -14.75 27.97
C LEU A 607 -37.54 -15.66 27.94
N ARG A 608 -37.38 -16.99 28.06
CA ARG A 608 -38.50 -17.94 27.95
C ARG A 608 -39.55 -17.71 29.03
N GLY A 609 -40.80 -17.51 28.58
CA GLY A 609 -41.94 -17.30 29.46
C GLY A 609 -42.18 -15.85 29.85
N HIS A 610 -41.31 -14.93 29.45
CA HIS A 610 -41.47 -13.49 29.65
C HIS A 610 -42.01 -12.80 28.39
N ASN A 611 -42.76 -11.73 28.57
CA ASN A 611 -43.34 -10.95 27.47
C ASN A 611 -42.38 -9.84 27.04
N ILE A 612 -41.38 -10.21 26.24
CA ILE A 612 -40.37 -9.31 25.69
C ILE A 612 -40.88 -8.74 24.36
N THR A 613 -40.99 -7.42 24.29
CA THR A 613 -41.58 -6.67 23.17
C THR A 613 -40.72 -5.49 22.72
N GLY A 614 -39.61 -5.24 23.41
CA GLY A 614 -38.53 -4.33 23.01
C GLY A 614 -37.28 -5.11 22.59
N PRO A 615 -36.17 -4.41 22.29
CA PRO A 615 -34.98 -5.02 21.73
C PRO A 615 -34.23 -5.83 22.77
N VAL A 616 -33.44 -6.80 22.29
CA VAL A 616 -32.49 -7.57 23.06
C VAL A 616 -31.08 -7.13 22.68
N VAL A 617 -30.39 -6.52 23.64
CA VAL A 617 -29.20 -5.72 23.38
C VAL A 617 -27.91 -6.49 23.71
N PHE A 618 -26.98 -6.51 22.76
CA PHE A 618 -25.58 -6.84 23.00
C PHE A 618 -24.85 -5.66 23.66
N ASP A 619 -24.66 -5.72 24.97
CA ASP A 619 -24.01 -4.67 25.76
C ASP A 619 -22.53 -4.94 25.96
N TRP A 620 -21.73 -4.61 24.95
CA TRP A 620 -20.27 -4.75 25.02
C TRP A 620 -19.61 -3.43 25.39
N GLU A 621 -18.93 -3.42 26.53
CA GLU A 621 -18.26 -2.24 27.05
C GLU A 621 -16.75 -2.41 27.21
N VAL A 622 -16.02 -1.32 26.96
CA VAL A 622 -14.59 -1.26 27.24
C VAL A 622 -14.34 -1.08 28.72
N ILE A 623 -13.73 -2.09 29.34
CA ILE A 623 -13.23 -1.99 30.70
C ILE A 623 -11.82 -1.38 30.67
N GLY A 624 -11.68 -0.17 31.20
CA GLY A 624 -10.45 0.64 31.17
C GLY A 624 -9.29 0.13 32.04
N LYS A 625 -9.16 -1.19 32.20
CA LYS A 625 -8.08 -1.85 32.95
C LYS A 625 -7.33 -2.79 32.01
N SER A 626 -6.00 -2.76 32.03
CA SER A 626 -5.15 -3.63 31.20
C SER A 626 -5.38 -5.12 31.46
N GLU A 627 -5.91 -5.48 32.62
CA GLU A 627 -6.19 -6.85 33.02
C GLU A 627 -7.58 -7.33 32.59
N ALA A 628 -8.40 -6.46 32.00
CA ALA A 628 -9.68 -6.87 31.44
C ALA A 628 -9.43 -7.82 30.27
N ARG A 629 -10.19 -8.92 30.20
CA ARG A 629 -10.02 -9.92 29.14
C ARG A 629 -10.27 -9.38 27.73
N THR A 630 -11.09 -8.34 27.64
CA THR A 630 -11.41 -7.60 26.41
C THR A 630 -10.32 -6.60 26.02
N TYR A 631 -9.31 -6.40 26.87
CA TYR A 631 -8.18 -5.51 26.60
C TYR A 631 -7.34 -6.05 25.43
N GLY A 632 -7.40 -5.35 24.30
CA GLY A 632 -6.68 -5.73 23.07
C GLY A 632 -7.46 -6.65 22.14
N ILE A 633 -8.76 -6.86 22.35
CA ILE A 633 -9.60 -7.54 21.35
C ILE A 633 -9.46 -6.86 19.98
N GLU A 634 -9.33 -7.67 18.94
CA GLU A 634 -9.28 -7.16 17.57
C GLU A 634 -10.67 -6.74 17.10
N THR A 635 -10.73 -5.62 16.37
CA THR A 635 -11.96 -5.05 15.79
C THR A 635 -12.77 -6.08 15.01
N GLY A 636 -12.11 -6.90 14.18
CA GLY A 636 -12.79 -7.93 13.39
C GLY A 636 -13.48 -9.00 14.25
N VAL A 637 -12.84 -9.40 15.36
CA VAL A 637 -13.40 -10.38 16.31
C VAL A 637 -14.59 -9.78 17.05
N LEU A 638 -14.49 -8.52 17.48
CA LEU A 638 -15.60 -7.83 18.14
C LEU A 638 -16.82 -7.68 17.22
N CYS A 639 -16.63 -7.22 15.98
CA CYS A 639 -17.72 -7.11 15.02
C CYS A 639 -18.37 -8.47 14.73
N ALA A 640 -17.56 -9.53 14.56
CA ALA A 640 -18.07 -10.88 14.33
C ALA A 640 -18.85 -11.43 15.54
N ALA A 641 -18.37 -11.16 16.75
CA ALA A 641 -19.04 -11.55 18.00
C ALA A 641 -20.38 -10.84 18.17
N ALA A 642 -20.42 -9.51 17.96
CA ALA A 642 -21.65 -8.73 18.03
C ALA A 642 -22.68 -9.22 16.99
N LYS A 643 -22.22 -9.49 15.75
CA LYS A 643 -23.06 -10.02 14.69
C LYS A 643 -23.63 -11.40 15.06
N ALA A 644 -22.80 -12.34 15.51
CA ALA A 644 -23.27 -13.67 15.88
C ALA A 644 -24.29 -13.65 17.03
N PHE A 645 -24.08 -12.79 18.03
CA PHE A 645 -25.09 -12.58 19.09
C PHE A 645 -26.41 -12.09 18.49
N CYS A 646 -26.37 -11.04 17.67
CA CYS A 646 -27.57 -10.43 17.11
C CYS A 646 -28.30 -11.37 16.15
N GLU A 647 -27.60 -12.10 15.29
CA GLU A 647 -28.18 -13.12 14.39
C GLU A 647 -28.96 -14.19 15.17
N ILE A 648 -28.38 -14.72 16.26
CA ILE A 648 -29.07 -15.73 17.10
C ILE A 648 -30.34 -15.17 17.74
N ILE A 649 -30.30 -13.92 18.19
CA ILE A 649 -31.46 -13.23 18.78
C ILE A 649 -32.56 -13.03 17.73
N GLU A 650 -32.22 -12.57 16.52
CA GLU A 650 -33.18 -12.37 15.43
C GLU A 650 -33.76 -13.68 14.92
N ASP A 651 -32.94 -14.73 14.78
CA ASP A 651 -33.39 -16.08 14.39
C ASP A 651 -34.39 -16.67 15.39
N ALA A 652 -34.30 -16.28 16.66
CA ALA A 652 -35.25 -16.64 17.70
C ALA A 652 -36.53 -15.77 17.70
N GLY A 653 -36.60 -14.75 16.84
CA GLY A 653 -37.77 -13.90 16.65
C GLY A 653 -37.81 -12.63 17.51
N TYR A 654 -36.69 -12.20 18.06
CA TYR A 654 -36.56 -10.95 18.82
C TYR A 654 -35.80 -9.88 18.03
N ASP A 655 -36.13 -8.61 18.23
CA ASP A 655 -35.35 -7.51 17.64
C ASP A 655 -33.99 -7.41 18.36
N ALA A 656 -32.88 -7.45 17.62
CA ALA A 656 -31.54 -7.28 18.18
C ALA A 656 -31.09 -5.80 18.13
N MET A 657 -30.17 -5.42 19.02
CA MET A 657 -29.59 -4.07 19.09
C MET A 657 -28.18 -4.12 19.69
N ILE A 658 -27.33 -3.16 19.36
CA ILE A 658 -25.96 -3.08 19.91
C ILE A 658 -25.81 -1.82 20.74
N TYR A 659 -25.31 -1.96 21.97
CA TYR A 659 -24.94 -0.82 22.80
C TYR A 659 -23.53 -0.32 22.49
N ILE A 660 -23.35 1.00 22.42
CA ILE A 660 -22.07 1.64 22.16
C ILE A 660 -21.85 2.89 23.01
N THR A 661 -20.60 3.11 23.38
CA THR A 661 -20.08 4.41 23.86
C THR A 661 -19.30 5.11 22.76
N ASP A 662 -18.93 6.39 22.94
CA ASP A 662 -18.04 7.10 22.00
C ASP A 662 -16.78 6.29 21.66
N TYR A 663 -16.12 5.73 22.68
CA TYR A 663 -14.87 5.00 22.48
C TYR A 663 -15.10 3.66 21.78
N ALA A 664 -16.17 2.93 22.13
CA ALA A 664 -16.48 1.69 21.45
C ALA A 664 -16.83 1.93 19.97
N GLY A 665 -17.74 2.87 19.68
CA GLY A 665 -18.21 3.16 18.33
C GLY A 665 -17.15 3.75 17.41
N TYR A 666 -16.26 4.61 17.93
CA TYR A 666 -15.21 5.23 17.12
C TYR A 666 -13.91 4.40 17.01
N VAL A 667 -13.53 3.68 18.06
CA VAL A 667 -12.18 3.10 18.18
C VAL A 667 -12.17 1.59 18.20
N LYS A 668 -13.27 0.92 18.56
CA LYS A 668 -13.32 -0.55 18.70
C LYS A 668 -14.11 -1.23 17.61
N TYR A 669 -15.30 -0.72 17.30
CA TYR A 669 -16.10 -1.23 16.21
C TYR A 669 -15.66 -0.65 14.86
N ASP A 670 -15.70 -1.51 13.85
CA ASP A 670 -15.92 -1.09 12.47
C ASP A 670 -17.43 -1.11 12.24
N LEU A 671 -18.08 0.04 12.41
CA LEU A 671 -19.54 0.13 12.35
C LEU A 671 -20.10 -0.32 11.00
N SER A 672 -19.34 -0.17 9.90
CA SER A 672 -19.75 -0.63 8.57
C SER A 672 -20.08 -2.12 8.49
N LYS A 673 -19.62 -2.91 9.47
CA LYS A 673 -19.84 -4.37 9.55
C LYS A 673 -21.00 -4.78 10.46
N VAL A 674 -21.60 -3.83 11.20
CA VAL A 674 -22.65 -4.10 12.19
C VAL A 674 -23.87 -3.19 12.05
N MET A 675 -23.93 -2.37 10.99
CA MET A 675 -25.07 -1.47 10.71
C MET A 675 -26.37 -2.19 10.34
N ASP A 676 -26.37 -3.51 10.19
CA ASP A 676 -27.60 -4.29 10.05
C ASP A 676 -28.46 -4.21 11.34
N TYR A 677 -27.86 -3.82 12.47
CA TYR A 677 -28.52 -3.72 13.77
C TYR A 677 -28.59 -2.25 14.26
N PRO A 678 -29.70 -1.85 14.89
CA PRO A 678 -29.83 -0.52 15.49
C PRO A 678 -28.84 -0.31 16.63
N LEU A 679 -28.47 0.96 16.87
CA LEU A 679 -27.49 1.33 17.89
C LEU A 679 -28.15 2.00 19.10
N TRP A 680 -27.80 1.53 20.29
CA TRP A 680 -28.08 2.20 21.57
C TRP A 680 -26.82 2.94 22.04
N TYR A 681 -26.80 4.24 21.85
CA TYR A 681 -25.66 5.10 22.12
C TYR A 681 -25.70 5.67 23.54
N ALA A 682 -24.61 5.56 24.28
CA ALA A 682 -24.46 6.14 25.60
C ALA A 682 -23.54 7.36 25.62
N ARG A 683 -24.12 8.50 26.04
CA ARG A 683 -23.37 9.73 26.32
C ARG A 683 -24.11 10.62 27.30
N TYR A 684 -23.49 10.86 28.44
CA TYR A 684 -24.07 11.63 29.53
C TYR A 684 -23.55 13.08 29.57
N ASP A 685 -24.23 13.89 30.39
CA ASP A 685 -23.82 15.26 30.74
C ASP A 685 -23.66 16.20 29.52
N VAL A 686 -24.41 15.93 28.44
CA VAL A 686 -24.52 16.78 27.24
C VAL A 686 -25.97 17.17 26.99
N SER A 687 -26.20 18.34 26.38
CA SER A 687 -27.56 18.82 26.08
C SER A 687 -28.17 18.18 24.82
N ALA A 688 -27.32 17.62 23.95
CA ALA A 688 -27.70 16.91 22.73
C ALA A 688 -26.58 15.93 22.35
N PRO A 689 -26.89 14.82 21.65
CA PRO A 689 -25.89 13.85 21.23
C PRO A 689 -25.02 14.42 20.10
N THR A 690 -23.71 14.23 20.21
CA THR A 690 -22.71 14.69 19.23
C THR A 690 -21.99 13.54 18.52
N PHE A 691 -22.48 12.32 18.68
CA PHE A 691 -21.97 11.17 17.93
C PHE A 691 -22.20 11.39 16.44
N TYR A 692 -21.18 11.09 15.64
CA TYR A 692 -21.16 11.38 14.21
C TYR A 692 -22.10 10.47 13.42
N TYR A 693 -22.16 9.19 13.81
CA TYR A 693 -23.00 8.19 13.14
C TYR A 693 -24.41 8.15 13.72
N ASP A 694 -25.35 7.69 12.90
CA ASP A 694 -26.74 7.52 13.28
C ASP A 694 -26.89 6.46 14.38
N PHE A 695 -27.92 6.60 15.21
CA PHE A 695 -28.28 5.65 16.26
C PHE A 695 -29.80 5.69 16.48
N ASP A 696 -30.35 4.76 17.24
CA ASP A 696 -31.80 4.57 17.39
C ASP A 696 -32.24 4.82 18.82
N MET A 697 -31.37 4.60 19.80
CA MET A 697 -31.63 4.90 21.20
C MET A 697 -30.46 5.68 21.80
N TRP A 698 -30.75 6.67 22.65
CA TRP A 698 -29.73 7.44 23.36
C TRP A 698 -29.93 7.34 24.87
N GLN A 699 -28.95 6.74 25.56
CA GLN A 699 -28.82 6.80 27.00
C GLN A 699 -28.16 8.14 27.38
N TYR A 700 -28.98 9.08 27.84
CA TYR A 700 -28.57 10.47 28.07
C TYR A 700 -28.22 10.78 29.52
N SER A 701 -28.51 9.88 30.47
CA SER A 701 -28.17 10.08 31.88
C SER A 701 -28.08 8.77 32.65
N SER A 702 -27.14 8.70 33.60
CA SER A 702 -27.07 7.66 34.63
C SER A 702 -27.46 8.13 36.03
N LYS A 703 -28.14 9.28 36.09
CA LYS A 703 -28.49 9.99 37.33
C LYS A 703 -29.94 10.45 37.30
N GLY A 704 -30.78 9.75 36.54
CA GLY A 704 -32.21 10.00 36.50
C GLY A 704 -32.88 9.69 37.84
N SER A 705 -34.02 10.33 38.05
CA SER A 705 -34.94 10.06 39.15
C SER A 705 -36.32 9.80 38.54
N VAL A 706 -36.86 8.61 38.79
CA VAL A 706 -38.18 8.15 38.32
C VAL A 706 -38.96 7.64 39.52
N ASP A 707 -40.22 8.06 39.64
CA ASP A 707 -41.09 7.61 40.74
C ASP A 707 -41.26 6.09 40.68
N GLY A 708 -41.09 5.44 41.84
CA GLY A 708 -41.11 3.98 41.96
C GLY A 708 -39.73 3.32 42.02
N ILE A 709 -38.65 4.05 41.72
CA ILE A 709 -37.26 3.59 41.85
C ILE A 709 -36.54 4.41 42.92
N LYS A 710 -35.82 3.74 43.82
CA LYS A 710 -35.02 4.41 44.85
C LYS A 710 -33.61 4.66 44.35
N GLY A 711 -33.22 5.94 44.30
CA GLY A 711 -31.88 6.34 43.87
C GLY A 711 -31.83 6.65 42.38
N ASN A 712 -30.63 6.51 41.80
CA ASN A 712 -30.42 6.83 40.40
C ASN A 712 -30.89 5.70 39.49
N VAL A 713 -31.45 6.07 38.34
CA VAL A 713 -31.73 5.17 37.23
C VAL A 713 -31.18 5.76 35.93
N ASP A 714 -30.74 4.88 35.04
CA ASP A 714 -30.33 5.25 33.69
C ASP A 714 -31.55 5.66 32.87
N MET A 715 -31.40 6.68 32.02
CA MET A 715 -32.50 7.31 31.28
C MET A 715 -32.22 7.33 29.79
N ASP A 716 -33.23 6.92 29.03
CA ASP A 716 -33.15 6.70 27.59
C ASP A 716 -34.22 7.45 26.81
N ILE A 717 -33.88 7.80 25.58
CA ILE A 717 -34.84 8.21 24.56
C ILE A 717 -34.65 7.33 23.33
N TRP A 718 -35.72 6.68 22.89
CA TRP A 718 -35.74 5.85 21.69
C TRP A 718 -36.43 6.60 20.56
N PHE A 719 -35.74 6.77 19.44
CA PHE A 719 -36.24 7.33 18.20
C PHE A 719 -36.82 6.20 17.33
N ILE A 720 -38.13 6.22 17.13
CA ILE A 720 -38.84 5.20 16.35
C ILE A 720 -38.80 5.61 14.88
N LYS A 721 -38.02 4.89 14.07
CA LYS A 721 -37.84 5.11 12.63
C LYS A 721 -38.88 4.37 11.78
#